data_AF-A0AAN4YEH9-F1
#
_entry.id   AF-A0AAN4YEH9-F1
#
_cell.length_a   1.000
_cell.length_b   1.000
_cell.length_c   1.000
_cell.angle_alpha   90.00
_cell.angle_beta   90.00
_cell.angle_gamma   90.00
#
_symmetry.space_group_name_H-M   'P 1'
#
loop_
_entity.id
_entity.type
_entity.pdbx_description
1 polymer ?
#
loop_
_entity_poly.entity_id
_entity_poly.type
_entity_poly.pdbx_seq_one_letter_code
_entity_poly.pdbx_strand_id
1 'polypeptide(L)'
;MKRKHPEYEQRRTNKRSLREPLASKQGGEGSRSQRHDVYLSSESSPDSQEGFHPQNSGDECELEVDGGFWNTPLPHEQHALFHRHDGESSTIRTSGPATAEGNRDQVVTGPSTQGPSLNGSDCMGRMVQDAIELERSLLLGTSFLKATYELDDQLQSAIITQPTAFDSTLAGCAYNQGSPGLSPTNDQGDWLPSPTQITQGCDLFFKHVSHFLPFLHQPTFDATRVPLHLLLSILSLGYQHGEDPECGDQTGSGASLSTRCFHQARALTVAEENKTDQPRQNTTLIQSYLLLQICAMMYLCGEDSARGLKMHSNMISLARAGALMKPMPTESSTTEDLEALWREFIKSESHKRTSFAVHQIDALWYQFLSIPRSISHLEVKHDLPCPEAQWTAPSAAEWAHRHLVARNPGPAVPYPDAVRRFLSSDASPDTIPTFDPYGAINIAQFLISSAREVSGWSTMTGMLSMDRLDALRSSLIALGPFIRPQPETPRAMHATATWETAMIELHLWSPAHTGGIVASSLNAVVTQSTSLAPSYEFLWEADTAKAIQPHVDWFLRYLDTTLEPDMEAPWVAVYAYKAFLIAWQLVRGGIPNAMLVAGIADGDVEGALGWARKVFRRRQRWQLGRLILTCLDGLGD
;
A
#
# COMPACT_ATOMS: atom_id res chain seq x y z
N MET A 1 -47.83 10.35 -27.00
CA MET A 1 -48.84 11.12 -27.78
C MET A 1 -48.45 12.61 -27.79
N LYS A 2 -49.02 13.45 -28.68
CA LYS A 2 -48.50 14.81 -29.01
C LYS A 2 -49.13 15.97 -28.19
N ARG A 3 -48.43 17.13 -28.24
CA ARG A 3 -48.79 18.52 -27.80
C ARG A 3 -48.52 18.81 -26.31
N LYS A 4 -47.61 19.70 -25.86
CA LYS A 4 -47.16 21.08 -26.21
C LYS A 4 -48.12 22.24 -25.84
N HIS A 5 -47.78 22.95 -24.74
CA HIS A 5 -47.78 24.43 -24.50
C HIS A 5 -49.09 25.26 -24.71
N PRO A 6 -49.18 26.55 -24.29
CA PRO A 6 -48.16 27.43 -23.67
C PRO A 6 -48.56 28.17 -22.37
N GLU A 7 -47.64 28.99 -21.87
CA GLU A 7 -47.80 29.98 -20.80
C GLU A 7 -48.58 31.23 -21.29
N TYR A 8 -49.13 32.04 -20.35
CA TYR A 8 -49.22 33.50 -20.54
C TYR A 8 -49.31 34.26 -19.20
N GLU A 9 -48.94 35.54 -19.27
CA GLU A 9 -48.51 36.39 -18.15
C GLU A 9 -49.58 37.23 -17.41
N GLN A 10 -49.24 37.58 -16.15
CA GLN A 10 -49.33 38.93 -15.53
C GLN A 10 -50.68 39.64 -15.16
N ARG A 11 -50.56 40.43 -14.07
CA ARG A 11 -51.28 41.69 -13.68
C ARG A 11 -52.73 41.65 -13.18
N ARG A 12 -52.91 41.84 -11.85
CA ARG A 12 -53.42 43.09 -11.18
C ARG A 12 -53.71 42.86 -9.68
N THR A 13 -52.92 43.40 -8.74
CA THR A 13 -52.99 44.73 -8.07
C THR A 13 -54.05 44.96 -6.97
N ASN A 14 -53.53 45.29 -5.76
CA ASN A 14 -53.85 46.46 -4.93
C ASN A 14 -54.87 46.45 -3.76
N LYS A 15 -54.38 47.09 -2.66
CA LYS A 15 -55.05 47.76 -1.51
C LYS A 15 -55.72 46.85 -0.45
N ARG A 16 -55.37 46.84 0.85
CA ARG A 16 -54.93 47.85 1.87
C ARG A 16 -56.11 48.49 2.64
N SER A 17 -56.12 48.28 3.96
CA SER A 17 -56.42 49.24 5.07
C SER A 17 -57.60 48.96 6.02
N LEU A 18 -57.35 49.15 7.34
CA LEU A 18 -58.28 49.50 8.46
C LEU A 18 -59.27 48.42 8.98
N ARG A 19 -59.64 48.33 10.29
CA ARG A 19 -59.07 48.79 11.59
C ARG A 19 -59.78 48.02 12.76
N GLU A 20 -59.13 48.02 13.94
CA GLU A 20 -59.49 47.59 15.33
C GLU A 20 -60.94 47.90 15.86
N PRO A 21 -61.41 47.49 17.09
CA PRO A 21 -60.64 47.15 18.33
C PRO A 21 -61.17 46.10 19.39
N LEU A 22 -60.31 45.81 20.40
CA LEU A 22 -60.57 45.39 21.82
C LEU A 22 -61.15 43.97 22.14
N ALA A 23 -60.85 43.27 23.26
CA ALA A 23 -60.12 43.57 24.53
C ALA A 23 -59.53 42.31 25.27
N SER A 24 -58.51 42.51 26.13
CA SER A 24 -58.19 41.84 27.45
C SER A 24 -58.14 40.28 27.60
N LYS A 25 -57.28 39.62 28.43
CA LYS A 25 -56.41 40.03 29.57
C LYS A 25 -55.37 38.93 29.97
N GLN A 26 -54.23 39.36 30.56
CA GLN A 26 -53.38 38.70 31.60
C GLN A 26 -52.58 37.39 31.36
N GLY A 27 -51.27 37.44 31.71
CA GLY A 27 -50.55 36.31 32.34
C GLY A 27 -49.03 36.18 32.06
N GLY A 28 -48.17 36.62 32.99
CA GLY A 28 -46.81 36.05 33.19
C GLY A 28 -45.59 36.82 32.64
N GLU A 29 -44.68 37.18 33.55
CA GLU A 29 -43.34 37.77 33.29
C GLU A 29 -42.30 36.67 32.99
N GLY A 30 -41.13 36.91 32.38
CA GLY A 30 -40.58 38.17 31.86
C GLY A 30 -39.13 38.04 31.34
N SER A 31 -38.53 39.19 31.03
CA SER A 31 -37.11 39.45 30.68
C SER A 31 -36.54 38.88 29.36
N ARG A 32 -36.35 39.79 28.40
CA ARG A 32 -35.48 39.66 27.21
C ARG A 32 -34.77 41.00 26.99
N SER A 33 -33.48 40.97 26.69
CA SER A 33 -32.76 42.09 26.07
C SER A 33 -31.63 41.49 25.21
N GLN A 34 -31.87 41.24 23.92
CA GLN A 34 -31.66 42.17 22.79
C GLN A 34 -30.19 42.56 22.57
N ARG A 35 -29.58 41.90 21.59
CA ARG A 35 -28.49 42.47 20.78
C ARG A 35 -29.11 43.21 19.60
N HIS A 36 -28.45 44.27 19.15
CA HIS A 36 -28.71 44.93 17.86
C HIS A 36 -27.42 44.90 17.04
N ASP A 37 -27.50 44.37 15.82
CA ASP A 37 -26.46 44.50 14.81
C ASP A 37 -26.68 45.80 14.01
N VAL A 38 -25.59 46.50 13.66
CA VAL A 38 -25.51 47.40 12.50
C VAL A 38 -24.13 47.23 11.86
N TYR A 39 -24.07 47.46 10.55
CA TYR A 39 -23.06 46.97 9.60
C TYR A 39 -22.35 48.14 8.87
N LEU A 40 -21.29 47.83 8.10
CA LEU A 40 -20.66 48.61 6.99
C LEU A 40 -19.39 49.46 7.25
N SER A 41 -18.25 48.87 6.87
CA SER A 41 -17.39 49.25 5.72
C SER A 41 -16.30 50.36 5.76
N SER A 42 -15.16 49.95 5.19
CA SER A 42 -14.22 50.68 4.28
C SER A 42 -12.84 51.15 4.77
N GLU A 43 -11.82 50.45 4.25
CA GLU A 43 -10.56 50.93 3.63
C GLU A 43 -9.64 51.94 4.35
N SER A 44 -8.38 51.52 4.63
CA SER A 44 -7.15 51.95 3.91
C SER A 44 -5.85 51.65 4.68
N SER A 45 -4.75 51.39 3.96
CA SER A 45 -3.36 51.41 4.46
C SER A 45 -2.69 52.75 4.14
N PRO A 46 -1.54 53.09 4.75
CA PRO A 46 -0.29 52.94 3.98
C PRO A 46 0.98 52.60 4.80
N ASP A 47 2.05 52.24 4.07
CA ASP A 47 3.44 52.04 4.55
C ASP A 47 4.18 53.34 4.93
N SER A 48 5.30 53.23 5.67
CA SER A 48 6.63 53.78 5.29
C SER A 48 7.76 53.42 6.29
N GLN A 49 9.02 53.52 5.83
CA GLN A 49 10.24 52.91 6.40
C GLN A 49 11.13 53.88 7.22
N GLU A 50 12.03 53.32 8.04
CA GLU A 50 13.44 53.72 8.30
C GLU A 50 14.07 52.71 9.31
N GLY A 51 15.34 52.31 9.32
CA GLY A 51 16.47 52.58 8.41
C GLY A 51 17.79 52.85 9.16
N PHE A 52 18.58 51.82 9.56
CA PHE A 52 19.91 52.03 10.19
C PHE A 52 21.00 51.01 9.81
N HIS A 53 22.18 51.55 9.45
CA HIS A 53 23.49 50.88 9.33
C HIS A 53 24.35 51.17 10.57
N PRO A 54 25.48 50.46 10.77
CA PRO A 54 26.77 51.17 10.67
C PRO A 54 27.94 50.34 10.07
N GLN A 55 29.10 50.97 9.88
CA GLN A 55 30.35 50.40 9.37
C GLN A 55 31.57 50.85 10.20
N ASN A 56 32.51 49.91 10.43
CA ASN A 56 33.94 49.99 10.82
C ASN A 56 34.55 51.19 11.59
N SER A 57 35.10 50.84 12.77
CA SER A 57 36.49 51.08 13.24
C SER A 57 36.76 50.07 14.38
N GLY A 58 37.94 49.51 14.65
CA GLY A 58 39.29 49.69 14.12
C GLY A 58 40.31 49.84 15.26
N ASP A 59 40.89 48.75 15.76
CA ASP A 59 42.27 48.66 16.30
C ASP A 59 42.64 47.25 16.82
N GLU A 60 43.95 47.03 17.01
CA GLU A 60 44.63 45.73 17.08
C GLU A 60 44.77 45.14 18.50
N CYS A 61 44.86 43.81 18.59
CA CYS A 61 45.81 43.14 19.49
C CYS A 61 46.01 41.66 19.09
N GLU A 62 47.19 41.36 18.57
CA GLU A 62 47.68 40.00 18.33
C GLU A 62 48.05 39.31 19.66
N LEU A 63 47.90 37.99 19.73
CA LEU A 63 48.72 37.14 20.59
C LEU A 63 48.81 35.73 19.97
N GLU A 64 49.96 35.44 19.37
CA GLU A 64 50.34 34.13 18.82
C GLU A 64 50.82 33.14 19.92
N VAL A 65 51.43 32.03 19.46
CA VAL A 65 52.19 30.97 20.16
C VAL A 65 51.31 29.76 20.55
N ASP A 66 51.20 28.67 19.78
CA ASP A 66 52.16 27.78 19.07
C ASP A 66 52.62 26.55 19.91
N GLY A 67 52.88 25.44 19.21
CA GLY A 67 53.70 24.31 19.68
C GLY A 67 52.95 23.11 20.28
N GLY A 68 52.82 22.00 19.53
CA GLY A 68 52.18 20.78 20.09
C GLY A 68 52.16 19.47 19.28
N PHE A 69 53.04 19.25 18.29
CA PHE A 69 53.19 17.90 17.70
C PHE A 69 53.91 16.94 18.67
N TRP A 70 53.41 15.71 18.86
CA TRP A 70 54.23 14.48 19.00
C TRP A 70 53.41 13.21 18.73
N ASN A 71 54.12 12.11 18.47
CA ASN A 71 53.67 10.90 17.77
C ASN A 71 53.47 9.67 18.69
N THR A 72 52.42 8.87 18.41
CA THR A 72 52.27 7.39 18.65
C THR A 72 52.45 6.84 20.10
N PRO A 73 51.94 5.64 20.49
CA PRO A 73 52.16 4.33 19.83
C PRO A 73 50.98 3.33 19.78
N LEU A 74 51.16 2.26 18.99
CA LEU A 74 50.44 0.98 19.16
C LEU A 74 50.89 0.27 20.45
N PRO A 75 50.08 -0.66 20.98
CA PRO A 75 50.56 -1.89 21.62
C PRO A 75 50.75 -3.00 20.57
N HIS A 76 51.82 -3.77 20.72
CA HIS A 76 52.25 -4.81 19.79
C HIS A 76 52.25 -6.18 20.50
N GLU A 77 52.14 -7.25 19.69
CA GLU A 77 52.68 -8.62 19.90
C GLU A 77 51.84 -9.68 20.67
N GLN A 78 51.90 -11.01 20.36
CA GLN A 78 52.75 -11.79 19.43
C GLN A 78 52.17 -13.19 19.06
N HIS A 79 52.43 -13.65 17.82
CA HIS A 79 52.65 -15.04 17.27
C HIS A 79 51.82 -16.29 17.69
N ALA A 80 51.70 -17.37 16.88
CA ALA A 80 52.57 -17.99 15.86
C ALA A 80 51.75 -18.56 14.64
N LEU A 81 52.21 -18.48 13.37
CA LEU A 81 53.18 -19.33 12.63
C LEU A 81 52.76 -20.82 12.55
N PHE A 82 52.76 -21.56 11.43
CA PHE A 82 53.33 -21.44 10.04
C PHE A 82 52.32 -22.03 8.99
N HIS A 83 52.53 -22.27 7.68
CA HIS A 83 53.72 -22.35 6.79
C HIS A 83 53.46 -21.77 5.35
N ARG A 84 53.89 -22.45 4.27
CA ARG A 84 53.95 -22.01 2.85
C ARG A 84 54.09 -23.19 1.86
N HIS A 85 53.88 -22.91 0.56
CA HIS A 85 54.28 -23.60 -0.70
C HIS A 85 53.15 -24.33 -1.44
N ASP A 86 52.98 -24.32 -2.76
CA ASP A 86 53.53 -23.55 -3.92
C ASP A 86 52.37 -23.49 -4.97
N GLY A 87 52.31 -22.69 -6.04
CA GLY A 87 53.34 -21.98 -6.78
C GLY A 87 53.45 -22.54 -8.21
N GLU A 88 52.68 -22.00 -9.16
CA GLU A 88 53.05 -22.03 -10.59
C GLU A 88 52.26 -21.00 -11.42
N SER A 89 52.92 -20.39 -12.40
CA SER A 89 52.36 -19.43 -13.36
C SER A 89 52.88 -19.75 -14.75
N SER A 90 52.05 -19.62 -15.78
CA SER A 90 52.53 -19.48 -17.15
C SER A 90 51.76 -18.40 -17.90
N THR A 91 52.50 -17.39 -18.36
CA THR A 91 52.07 -16.28 -19.22
C THR A 91 52.12 -16.67 -20.71
N ILE A 92 51.86 -15.69 -21.62
CA ILE A 92 52.10 -15.64 -23.10
C ILE A 92 50.81 -15.81 -23.93
N ARG A 93 50.45 -14.95 -24.91
CA ARG A 93 50.99 -13.65 -25.37
C ARG A 93 49.92 -12.82 -26.12
N THR A 94 50.22 -11.53 -26.32
CA THR A 94 49.50 -10.54 -27.13
C THR A 94 49.72 -10.68 -28.65
N SER A 95 48.70 -10.32 -29.46
CA SER A 95 48.89 -9.66 -30.77
C SER A 95 47.58 -9.13 -31.38
N GLY A 96 47.63 -7.94 -31.97
CA GLY A 96 46.76 -7.43 -33.03
C GLY A 96 47.52 -6.30 -33.75
N PRO A 97 46.92 -5.48 -34.64
CA PRO A 97 45.73 -5.69 -35.46
C PRO A 97 46.07 -5.68 -36.98
N ALA A 98 45.09 -5.83 -37.88
CA ALA A 98 45.26 -5.54 -39.30
C ALA A 98 43.98 -4.94 -39.93
N THR A 99 44.17 -3.97 -40.81
CA THR A 99 43.15 -3.19 -41.52
C THR A 99 42.91 -3.70 -42.94
N ALA A 100 41.68 -3.57 -43.45
CA ALA A 100 41.33 -2.86 -44.70
C ALA A 100 40.05 -3.43 -45.36
N GLU A 101 39.22 -2.51 -45.88
CA GLU A 101 38.35 -2.64 -47.06
C GLU A 101 37.35 -3.84 -47.13
N GLY A 102 36.08 -3.66 -47.52
CA GLY A 102 35.40 -2.50 -48.09
C GLY A 102 34.51 -2.95 -49.23
N ASN A 103 33.20 -3.10 -49.00
CA ASN A 103 32.25 -3.24 -50.10
C ASN A 103 30.87 -2.67 -49.76
N ARG A 104 30.35 -1.86 -50.67
CA ARG A 104 28.97 -1.34 -50.68
C ARG A 104 28.11 -2.26 -51.53
N ASP A 105 26.88 -2.50 -51.11
CA ASP A 105 25.65 -2.75 -51.89
C ASP A 105 24.64 -3.50 -50.99
N GLN A 106 23.32 -3.33 -51.04
CA GLN A 106 22.44 -2.36 -51.72
C GLN A 106 21.22 -2.16 -50.80
N VAL A 107 20.79 -0.92 -50.55
CA VAL A 107 19.57 -0.66 -49.76
C VAL A 107 18.36 -0.66 -50.69
N VAL A 108 17.53 -1.70 -50.60
CA VAL A 108 16.21 -1.73 -51.25
C VAL A 108 15.19 -1.06 -50.34
N THR A 109 14.71 0.12 -50.76
CA THR A 109 13.63 0.85 -50.08
C THR A 109 12.27 0.20 -50.36
N GLY A 110 11.72 -0.51 -49.37
CA GLY A 110 10.30 -0.85 -49.31
C GLY A 110 9.47 0.32 -48.74
N PRO A 111 8.19 0.47 -49.13
CA PRO A 111 7.38 1.60 -48.68
C PRO A 111 7.02 1.48 -47.20
N SER A 112 7.31 2.51 -46.41
CA SER A 112 6.86 2.62 -45.03
C SER A 112 5.35 2.89 -45.00
N THR A 113 4.55 1.87 -44.70
CA THR A 113 3.12 2.04 -44.39
C THR A 113 3.01 2.79 -43.06
N GLN A 114 2.79 4.10 -43.12
CA GLN A 114 2.38 4.87 -41.95
C GLN A 114 1.00 4.37 -41.51
N GLY A 115 0.95 3.57 -40.45
CA GLY A 115 -0.30 3.33 -39.73
C GLY A 115 -0.83 4.66 -39.17
N PRO A 116 -2.16 4.87 -39.14
CA PRO A 116 -2.71 6.09 -38.59
C PRO A 116 -2.38 6.18 -37.10
N SER A 117 -1.84 7.32 -36.66
CA SER A 117 -1.73 7.64 -35.24
C SER A 117 -3.14 7.88 -34.69
N LEU A 118 -3.72 6.84 -34.09
CA LEU A 118 -4.93 6.98 -33.28
C LEU A 118 -4.57 7.80 -32.04
N ASN A 119 -5.46 8.71 -31.64
CA ASN A 119 -5.22 9.50 -30.43
C ASN A 119 -5.38 8.59 -29.21
N GLY A 120 -4.57 8.78 -28.16
CA GLY A 120 -4.70 8.03 -26.90
C GLY A 120 -6.07 8.16 -26.22
N SER A 121 -6.89 9.12 -26.64
CA SER A 121 -8.31 9.25 -26.27
C SER A 121 -9.20 8.11 -26.78
N ASP A 122 -8.86 7.47 -27.91
CA ASP A 122 -9.67 6.40 -28.51
C ASP A 122 -9.48 5.06 -27.77
N CYS A 123 -8.25 4.79 -27.32
CA CYS A 123 -7.85 3.65 -26.48
C CYS A 123 -8.63 3.65 -25.14
N MET A 124 -8.49 4.71 -24.34
CA MET A 124 -9.23 4.84 -23.08
C MET A 124 -10.75 4.80 -23.30
N GLY A 125 -11.23 5.32 -24.43
CA GLY A 125 -12.63 5.27 -24.85
C GLY A 125 -13.17 3.85 -24.99
N ARG A 126 -12.36 2.94 -25.55
CA ARG A 126 -12.66 1.51 -25.65
C ARG A 126 -12.66 0.84 -24.28
N MET A 127 -11.68 1.13 -23.41
CA MET A 127 -11.65 0.58 -22.06
C MET A 127 -12.94 0.81 -21.27
N VAL A 128 -13.57 1.99 -21.40
CA VAL A 128 -14.88 2.29 -20.79
C VAL A 128 -15.99 1.48 -21.45
N GLN A 129 -16.03 1.41 -22.78
CA GLN A 129 -17.03 0.65 -23.52
C GLN A 129 -16.96 -0.86 -23.19
N ASP A 130 -15.75 -1.43 -23.14
CA ASP A 130 -15.50 -2.83 -22.85
C ASP A 130 -15.82 -3.18 -21.38
N ALA A 131 -15.57 -2.24 -20.45
CA ALA A 131 -16.00 -2.38 -19.06
C ALA A 131 -17.53 -2.40 -18.91
N ILE A 132 -18.25 -1.56 -19.67
CA ILE A 132 -19.71 -1.56 -19.74
C ILE A 132 -20.24 -2.85 -20.39
N GLU A 133 -19.56 -3.38 -21.43
CA GLU A 133 -19.92 -4.64 -22.06
C GLU A 133 -19.67 -5.86 -21.17
N LEU A 134 -18.60 -5.82 -20.36
CA LEU A 134 -18.33 -6.81 -19.31
C LEU A 134 -19.41 -6.77 -18.23
N GLU A 135 -19.74 -5.59 -17.67
CA GLU A 135 -20.81 -5.42 -16.68
C GLU A 135 -22.13 -5.97 -17.24
N ARG A 136 -22.47 -5.62 -18.47
CA ARG A 136 -23.67 -6.12 -19.17
C ARG A 136 -23.66 -7.63 -19.36
N SER A 137 -22.51 -8.23 -19.66
CA SER A 137 -22.37 -9.68 -19.84
C SER A 137 -22.49 -10.45 -18.52
N LEU A 138 -21.93 -9.91 -17.44
CA LEU A 138 -22.08 -10.42 -16.07
C LEU A 138 -23.55 -10.35 -15.62
N LEU A 139 -24.22 -9.21 -15.86
CA LEU A 139 -25.64 -9.00 -15.53
C LEU A 139 -26.60 -9.90 -16.33
N LEU A 140 -26.25 -10.27 -17.55
CA LEU A 140 -27.05 -11.16 -18.40
C LEU A 140 -26.85 -12.65 -18.10
N GLY A 141 -25.90 -13.01 -17.23
CA GLY A 141 -25.51 -14.42 -16.99
C GLY A 141 -24.93 -15.11 -18.24
N THR A 142 -24.58 -14.34 -19.27
CA THR A 142 -23.98 -14.86 -20.50
C THR A 142 -22.55 -15.26 -20.20
N SER A 143 -22.27 -16.56 -20.19
CA SER A 143 -20.93 -17.08 -19.97
C SER A 143 -19.96 -16.49 -20.98
N PHE A 144 -18.83 -15.94 -20.50
CA PHE A 144 -17.68 -15.59 -21.35
C PHE A 144 -16.97 -16.83 -21.95
N LEU A 145 -17.53 -18.02 -21.76
CA LEU A 145 -17.16 -19.26 -22.43
C LEU A 145 -17.57 -19.23 -23.91
N LYS A 146 -16.81 -18.48 -24.72
CA LYS A 146 -16.53 -18.96 -26.08
C LYS A 146 -15.51 -20.09 -25.91
N ALA A 147 -16.04 -21.31 -25.75
CA ALA A 147 -15.27 -22.47 -25.30
C ALA A 147 -14.00 -22.72 -26.13
N THR A 148 -12.92 -23.11 -25.45
CA THR A 148 -11.87 -23.93 -26.07
C THR A 148 -11.59 -25.22 -25.29
N TYR A 149 -12.09 -25.35 -24.04
CA TYR A 149 -12.10 -26.59 -23.28
C TYR A 149 -13.42 -26.76 -22.52
N GLU A 150 -13.92 -28.00 -22.48
CA GLU A 150 -15.05 -28.41 -21.64
C GLU A 150 -14.53 -28.66 -20.21
N LEU A 151 -14.98 -27.85 -19.24
CA LEU A 151 -14.62 -28.03 -17.83
C LEU A 151 -15.71 -28.84 -17.12
N ASP A 152 -15.31 -29.79 -16.27
CA ASP A 152 -16.20 -30.76 -15.64
C ASP A 152 -17.22 -30.12 -14.67
N ASP A 153 -18.45 -30.67 -14.69
CA ASP A 153 -19.69 -30.04 -14.19
C ASP A 153 -19.78 -29.94 -12.65
N GLN A 154 -18.73 -30.39 -11.94
CA GLN A 154 -18.67 -30.42 -10.47
C GLN A 154 -18.25 -29.08 -9.83
N LEU A 155 -17.57 -28.19 -10.57
CA LEU A 155 -17.09 -26.92 -9.99
C LEU A 155 -18.16 -25.81 -9.96
N GLN A 156 -19.18 -25.88 -10.82
CA GLN A 156 -20.24 -24.86 -10.92
C GLN A 156 -21.21 -24.86 -9.73
N SER A 157 -21.29 -25.95 -8.97
CA SER A 157 -22.15 -26.07 -7.79
C SER A 157 -21.74 -25.13 -6.63
N ALA A 158 -20.55 -24.54 -6.64
CA ALA A 158 -20.06 -23.68 -5.56
C ALA A 158 -20.40 -22.19 -5.72
N ILE A 159 -20.92 -21.76 -6.88
CA ILE A 159 -20.96 -20.34 -7.27
C ILE A 159 -22.38 -19.74 -7.27
N ILE A 160 -23.43 -20.56 -7.34
CA ILE A 160 -24.83 -20.08 -7.45
C ILE A 160 -25.70 -20.67 -6.32
N THR A 161 -25.77 -19.97 -5.19
CA THR A 161 -26.88 -20.15 -4.24
C THR A 161 -28.08 -19.35 -4.76
N GLN A 162 -29.17 -20.02 -5.17
CA GLN A 162 -30.34 -19.33 -5.73
C GLN A 162 -31.05 -18.44 -4.68
N PRO A 163 -31.54 -17.26 -5.07
CA PRO A 163 -32.32 -16.40 -4.18
C PRO A 163 -33.75 -16.92 -4.03
N THR A 164 -34.13 -17.34 -2.81
CA THR A 164 -35.55 -17.54 -2.47
C THR A 164 -36.27 -16.20 -2.42
N ALA A 165 -37.52 -16.17 -2.90
CA ALA A 165 -38.28 -14.95 -3.16
C ALA A 165 -38.41 -14.01 -1.94
N PHE A 166 -38.38 -12.70 -2.23
CA PHE A 166 -38.73 -11.64 -1.28
C PHE A 166 -40.17 -11.82 -0.78
N ASP A 167 -40.36 -11.83 0.54
CA ASP A 167 -41.65 -11.57 1.16
C ASP A 167 -41.56 -10.31 2.03
N SER A 168 -42.53 -9.42 1.88
CA SER A 168 -42.41 -8.01 2.26
C SER A 168 -43.18 -7.70 3.54
N THR A 169 -42.50 -7.74 4.70
CA THR A 169 -43.01 -7.11 5.94
C THR A 169 -41.92 -6.32 6.66
N LEU A 170 -42.17 -5.02 6.85
CA LEU A 170 -41.25 -4.08 7.48
C LEU A 170 -41.56 -3.95 8.98
N ALA A 171 -40.90 -4.73 9.84
CA ALA A 171 -40.98 -4.55 11.29
C ALA A 171 -39.74 -5.11 12.04
N GLY A 172 -38.99 -4.22 12.70
CA GLY A 172 -38.13 -4.55 13.85
C GLY A 172 -36.87 -5.38 13.59
N CYS A 173 -35.76 -4.74 13.21
CA CYS A 173 -34.43 -5.35 13.28
C CYS A 173 -33.95 -5.51 14.73
N ALA A 174 -34.28 -6.65 15.36
CA ALA A 174 -33.61 -7.11 16.57
C ALA A 174 -32.48 -8.09 16.17
N TYR A 175 -31.24 -7.75 16.50
CA TYR A 175 -30.08 -8.63 16.28
C TYR A 175 -30.13 -9.82 17.25
N ASN A 176 -30.57 -10.98 16.78
CA ASN A 176 -30.46 -12.23 17.54
C ASN A 176 -29.03 -12.77 17.51
N GLN A 177 -28.45 -12.93 18.69
CA GLN A 177 -27.22 -13.71 18.89
C GLN A 177 -27.56 -15.21 18.81
N GLY A 178 -26.83 -15.97 18.00
CA GLY A 178 -26.98 -17.42 17.92
C GLY A 178 -25.84 -18.07 17.14
N SER A 179 -24.96 -18.80 17.82
CA SER A 179 -23.91 -19.61 17.18
C SER A 179 -24.39 -21.03 16.93
N PRO A 180 -24.07 -21.65 15.78
CA PRO A 180 -23.97 -23.10 15.66
C PRO A 180 -22.66 -23.54 16.34
N GLY A 181 -22.74 -24.41 17.34
CA GLY A 181 -21.57 -24.81 18.12
C GLY A 181 -20.71 -25.88 17.44
N LEU A 182 -19.41 -25.62 17.33
CA LEU A 182 -18.38 -26.67 17.39
C LEU A 182 -17.85 -26.69 18.83
N SER A 183 -17.86 -27.85 19.47
CA SER A 183 -17.37 -28.00 20.85
C SER A 183 -15.86 -27.74 20.90
N PRO A 184 -15.37 -26.79 21.72
CA PRO A 184 -13.93 -26.63 21.91
C PRO A 184 -13.40 -27.83 22.70
N THR A 185 -12.31 -28.44 22.22
CA THR A 185 -11.48 -29.30 23.05
C THR A 185 -10.88 -28.47 24.18
N ASN A 186 -11.08 -28.90 25.42
CA ASN A 186 -11.05 -28.06 26.61
C ASN A 186 -9.63 -27.70 27.12
N ASP A 187 -8.62 -27.73 26.25
CA ASP A 187 -7.17 -27.59 26.55
C ASP A 187 -6.54 -26.32 25.96
N GLN A 188 -7.30 -25.49 25.23
CA GLN A 188 -6.74 -24.30 24.53
C GLN A 188 -6.61 -23.03 25.40
N GLY A 189 -7.03 -23.05 26.67
CA GLY A 189 -7.05 -21.88 27.54
C GLY A 189 -5.69 -21.42 28.08
N ASP A 190 -4.83 -22.39 28.43
CA ASP A 190 -3.68 -22.14 29.34
C ASP A 190 -2.31 -22.23 28.67
N TRP A 191 -2.22 -22.48 27.36
CA TRP A 191 -0.93 -22.52 26.67
C TRP A 191 -0.29 -21.13 26.56
N LEU A 192 1.02 -21.06 26.80
CA LEU A 192 1.83 -19.86 26.60
C LEU A 192 3.09 -20.26 25.81
N PRO A 193 3.57 -19.42 24.89
CA PRO A 193 4.83 -19.66 24.20
C PRO A 193 5.99 -19.58 25.20
N SER A 194 6.98 -20.46 25.05
CA SER A 194 8.16 -20.47 25.92
C SER A 194 9.14 -19.33 25.61
N PRO A 195 10.10 -19.03 26.49
CA PRO A 195 11.08 -17.95 26.27
C PRO A 195 11.90 -18.11 24.98
N THR A 196 12.21 -19.34 24.58
CA THR A 196 12.88 -19.64 23.30
C THR A 196 11.95 -19.34 22.12
N GLN A 197 10.70 -19.80 22.18
CA GLN A 197 9.70 -19.48 21.15
C GLN A 197 9.44 -17.96 21.03
N ILE A 198 9.43 -17.24 22.14
CA ILE A 198 9.26 -15.77 22.15
C ILE A 198 10.46 -15.10 21.46
N THR A 199 11.68 -15.43 21.87
CA THR A 199 12.90 -14.81 21.34
C THR A 199 13.03 -15.05 19.84
N GLN A 200 13.00 -16.32 19.41
CA GLN A 200 13.14 -16.70 17.99
C GLN A 200 12.02 -16.12 17.11
N GLY A 201 10.77 -16.11 17.58
CA GLY A 201 9.66 -15.55 16.81
C GLY A 201 9.71 -14.02 16.68
N CYS A 202 10.22 -13.32 17.71
CA CYS A 202 10.48 -11.88 17.62
C CYS A 202 11.62 -11.56 16.64
N ASP A 203 12.73 -12.32 16.69
CA ASP A 203 13.85 -12.15 15.76
C ASP A 203 13.41 -12.39 14.30
N LEU A 204 12.63 -13.44 14.06
CA LEU A 204 12.02 -13.72 12.75
C LEU A 204 11.11 -12.59 12.29
N PHE A 205 10.27 -12.03 13.16
CA PHE A 205 9.42 -10.88 12.82
C PHE A 205 10.24 -9.63 12.44
N PHE A 206 11.26 -9.27 13.22
CA PHE A 206 12.08 -8.10 12.92
C PHE A 206 12.90 -8.27 11.64
N LYS A 207 13.44 -9.47 11.42
CA LYS A 207 14.16 -9.81 10.20
C LYS A 207 13.24 -9.76 8.96
N HIS A 208 12.13 -10.50 8.98
CA HIS A 208 11.36 -10.78 7.76
C HIS A 208 10.15 -9.85 7.54
N VAL A 209 9.54 -9.31 8.59
CA VAL A 209 8.22 -8.62 8.52
C VAL A 209 8.30 -7.12 8.79
N SER A 210 9.13 -6.69 9.75
CA SER A 210 9.18 -5.30 10.22
C SER A 210 9.48 -4.27 9.12
N HIS A 211 10.25 -4.64 8.08
CA HIS A 211 10.64 -3.69 7.04
C HIS A 211 9.46 -3.19 6.17
N PHE A 212 8.40 -4.01 5.98
CA PHE A 212 7.15 -3.64 5.30
C PHE A 212 5.99 -3.30 6.26
N LEU A 213 6.17 -3.51 7.57
CA LEU A 213 5.29 -3.07 8.66
C LEU A 213 6.08 -2.31 9.76
N PRO A 214 6.68 -1.15 9.47
CA PRO A 214 7.71 -0.53 10.30
C PRO A 214 7.15 0.32 11.46
N PHE A 215 6.14 -0.18 12.18
CA PHE A 215 5.51 0.53 13.30
C PHE A 215 6.00 0.10 14.68
N LEU A 216 6.77 -1.00 14.79
CA LEU A 216 7.45 -1.40 16.03
C LEU A 216 8.93 -1.03 15.95
N HIS A 217 9.40 -0.30 16.96
CA HIS A 217 10.79 0.17 17.02
C HIS A 217 11.70 -0.90 17.62
N GLN A 218 12.49 -1.58 16.77
CA GLN A 218 13.33 -2.71 17.18
C GLN A 218 14.29 -2.38 18.35
N PRO A 219 15.06 -1.27 18.36
CA PRO A 219 16.00 -0.99 19.44
C PRO A 219 15.39 -0.76 20.83
N THR A 220 14.10 -0.42 20.92
CA THR A 220 13.39 -0.26 22.21
C THR A 220 12.32 -1.32 22.44
N PHE A 221 12.27 -2.37 21.62
CA PHE A 221 11.30 -3.44 21.78
C PHE A 221 11.69 -4.35 22.96
N ASP A 222 10.74 -4.58 23.87
CA ASP A 222 10.92 -5.44 25.04
C ASP A 222 9.72 -6.40 25.12
N ALA A 223 9.96 -7.67 24.76
CA ALA A 223 8.93 -8.71 24.75
C ALA A 223 8.26 -8.93 26.11
N THR A 224 8.91 -8.57 27.23
CA THR A 224 8.34 -8.73 28.59
C THR A 224 7.35 -7.61 28.95
N ARG A 225 7.36 -6.49 28.21
CA ARG A 225 6.48 -5.32 28.44
C ARG A 225 5.32 -5.22 27.45
N VAL A 226 5.37 -6.00 26.37
CA VAL A 226 4.34 -6.00 25.32
C VAL A 226 3.12 -6.80 25.78
N PRO A 227 1.87 -6.29 25.62
CA PRO A 227 0.67 -7.06 25.92
C PRO A 227 0.63 -8.39 25.15
N LEU A 228 0.22 -9.47 25.83
CA LEU A 228 0.29 -10.85 25.30
C LEU A 228 -0.44 -11.00 23.94
N HIS A 229 -1.54 -10.29 23.72
CA HIS A 229 -2.24 -10.31 22.43
C HIS A 229 -1.38 -9.78 21.27
N LEU A 230 -0.58 -8.73 21.51
CA LEU A 230 0.33 -8.16 20.51
C LEU A 230 1.56 -9.05 20.33
N LEU A 231 2.11 -9.60 21.43
CA LEU A 231 3.21 -10.56 21.36
C LEU A 231 2.84 -11.79 20.51
N LEU A 232 1.70 -12.43 20.79
CA LEU A 232 1.23 -13.56 20.00
C LEU A 232 0.90 -13.18 18.55
N SER A 233 0.46 -11.94 18.29
CA SER A 233 0.27 -11.45 16.91
C SER A 233 1.61 -11.31 16.16
N ILE A 234 2.66 -10.85 16.83
CA ILE A 234 4.04 -10.81 16.30
C ILE A 234 4.53 -12.23 15.99
N LEU A 235 4.41 -13.15 16.93
CA LEU A 235 4.82 -14.56 16.75
C LEU A 235 4.03 -15.25 15.62
N SER A 236 2.73 -14.94 15.46
CA SER A 236 1.91 -15.50 14.37
C SER A 236 2.43 -15.17 12.97
N LEU A 237 3.13 -14.06 12.79
CA LEU A 237 3.80 -13.72 11.53
C LEU A 237 5.25 -14.19 11.51
N GLY A 238 6.00 -14.04 12.61
CA GLY A 238 7.40 -14.50 12.69
C GLY A 238 7.56 -15.98 12.34
N TYR A 239 6.67 -16.84 12.85
CA TYR A 239 6.71 -18.29 12.57
C TYR A 239 6.20 -18.71 11.18
N GLN A 240 5.81 -17.77 10.32
CA GLN A 240 5.68 -18.03 8.88
C GLN A 240 7.06 -18.08 8.17
N HIS A 241 8.12 -17.63 8.85
CA HIS A 241 9.49 -17.55 8.32
C HIS A 241 10.51 -18.45 9.04
N GLY A 242 10.17 -19.06 10.18
CA GLY A 242 11.00 -20.07 10.88
C GLY A 242 10.26 -21.36 11.21
N GLU A 243 10.90 -22.26 11.96
CA GLU A 243 10.31 -23.47 12.53
C GLU A 243 10.17 -23.35 14.06
N ASP A 244 9.44 -24.25 14.70
CA ASP A 244 9.24 -24.27 16.15
C ASP A 244 10.45 -24.93 16.85
N PRO A 245 11.21 -24.19 17.69
CA PRO A 245 12.37 -24.75 18.39
C PRO A 245 12.00 -25.85 19.39
N GLU A 246 10.75 -25.90 19.88
CA GLU A 246 10.31 -26.97 20.79
C GLU A 246 9.99 -28.28 20.07
N CYS A 247 9.73 -28.22 18.77
CA CYS A 247 9.56 -29.40 17.91
C CYS A 247 10.87 -29.86 17.25
N GLY A 248 12.03 -29.39 17.74
CA GLY A 248 13.34 -29.72 17.18
C GLY A 248 13.52 -29.22 15.75
N ASP A 249 12.96 -28.05 15.44
CA ASP A 249 12.98 -27.43 14.11
C ASP A 249 12.42 -28.33 12.98
N GLN A 250 11.46 -29.20 13.31
CA GLN A 250 10.77 -30.02 12.32
C GLN A 250 10.14 -29.16 11.22
N THR A 251 10.39 -29.48 9.95
CA THR A 251 9.86 -28.74 8.79
C THR A 251 8.33 -28.60 8.84
N GLY A 252 7.85 -27.37 8.78
CA GLY A 252 6.43 -27.00 8.86
C GLY A 252 5.88 -26.79 10.27
N SER A 253 6.63 -27.10 11.33
CA SER A 253 6.21 -26.88 12.73
C SER A 253 5.93 -25.42 13.04
N GLY A 254 6.70 -24.48 12.44
CA GLY A 254 6.46 -23.05 12.59
C GLY A 254 5.08 -22.63 12.09
N ALA A 255 4.57 -23.21 11.00
CA ALA A 255 3.23 -22.90 10.51
C ALA A 255 2.12 -23.33 11.50
N SER A 256 2.31 -24.46 12.20
CA SER A 256 1.42 -24.89 13.28
C SER A 256 1.48 -23.97 14.50
N LEU A 257 2.69 -23.57 14.94
CA LEU A 257 2.88 -22.62 16.04
C LEU A 257 2.28 -21.25 15.71
N SER A 258 2.51 -20.73 14.49
CA SER A 258 1.90 -19.51 13.97
C SER A 258 0.37 -19.54 14.07
N THR A 259 -0.26 -20.64 13.63
CA THR A 259 -1.72 -20.82 13.68
C THR A 259 -2.25 -20.83 15.12
N ARG A 260 -1.51 -21.47 16.04
CA ARG A 260 -1.83 -21.48 17.49
C ARG A 260 -1.76 -20.07 18.08
N CYS A 261 -0.67 -19.35 17.83
CA CYS A 261 -0.50 -17.95 18.27
C CYS A 261 -1.60 -17.05 17.71
N PHE A 262 -1.95 -17.20 16.43
CA PHE A 262 -3.02 -16.43 15.78
C PHE A 262 -4.40 -16.64 16.45
N HIS A 263 -4.79 -17.88 16.72
CA HIS A 263 -6.07 -18.17 17.38
C HIS A 263 -6.14 -17.64 18.81
N GLN A 264 -5.06 -17.80 19.59
CA GLN A 264 -5.00 -17.30 20.96
C GLN A 264 -4.96 -15.76 21.01
N ALA A 265 -4.15 -15.12 20.16
CA ALA A 265 -4.10 -13.67 20.02
C ALA A 265 -5.50 -13.09 19.74
N ARG A 266 -6.22 -13.68 18.78
CA ARG A 266 -7.59 -13.27 18.42
C ARG A 266 -8.59 -13.41 19.56
N ALA A 267 -8.47 -14.45 20.39
CA ALA A 267 -9.31 -14.59 21.58
C ALA A 267 -9.02 -13.48 22.61
N LEU A 268 -7.73 -13.17 22.82
CA LEU A 268 -7.30 -12.12 23.74
C LEU A 268 -7.65 -10.71 23.23
N THR A 269 -7.53 -10.39 21.93
CA THR A 269 -7.92 -9.07 21.41
C THR A 269 -9.42 -8.80 21.60
N VAL A 270 -10.27 -9.80 21.38
CA VAL A 270 -11.72 -9.67 21.63
C VAL A 270 -12.01 -9.51 23.12
N ALA A 271 -11.29 -10.24 23.98
CA ALA A 271 -11.43 -10.08 25.43
C ALA A 271 -10.98 -8.69 25.92
N GLU A 272 -9.97 -8.09 25.31
CA GLU A 272 -9.44 -6.77 25.67
C GLU A 272 -10.26 -5.61 25.12
N GLU A 273 -10.77 -5.74 23.89
CA GLU A 273 -11.73 -4.80 23.28
C GLU A 273 -12.96 -4.59 24.18
N ASN A 274 -13.46 -5.67 24.79
CA ASN A 274 -14.60 -5.63 25.73
C ASN A 274 -14.30 -5.01 27.11
N LYS A 275 -13.03 -4.77 27.46
CA LYS A 275 -12.62 -4.17 28.76
C LYS A 275 -12.21 -2.71 28.66
N THR A 276 -11.92 -2.21 27.46
CA THR A 276 -11.15 -0.97 27.30
C THR A 276 -12.06 0.26 27.27
N ASP A 277 -12.35 0.81 28.47
CA ASP A 277 -13.09 2.07 28.63
C ASP A 277 -12.33 3.32 28.14
N GLN A 278 -11.03 3.21 27.80
CA GLN A 278 -10.17 4.33 27.39
C GLN A 278 -9.65 4.20 25.94
N PRO A 279 -10.33 4.81 24.95
CA PRO A 279 -9.97 4.66 23.54
C PRO A 279 -8.52 5.08 23.18
N ARG A 280 -7.93 6.00 23.96
CA ARG A 280 -6.57 6.52 23.72
C ARG A 280 -5.45 5.51 23.97
N GLN A 281 -5.74 4.35 24.57
CA GLN A 281 -4.75 3.30 24.84
C GLN A 281 -4.76 2.18 23.78
N ASN A 282 -5.64 2.28 22.77
CA ASN A 282 -5.90 1.21 21.80
C ASN A 282 -4.77 0.90 20.80
N THR A 283 -3.64 1.62 20.82
CA THR A 283 -2.59 1.48 19.79
C THR A 283 -2.06 0.04 19.68
N THR A 284 -1.81 -0.65 20.80
CA THR A 284 -1.34 -2.05 20.79
C THR A 284 -2.42 -3.03 20.31
N LEU A 285 -3.69 -2.75 20.60
CA LEU A 285 -4.85 -3.53 20.14
C LEU A 285 -5.06 -3.36 18.62
N ILE A 286 -4.93 -2.13 18.11
CA ILE A 286 -4.96 -1.82 16.68
C ILE A 286 -3.79 -2.49 15.95
N GLN A 287 -2.58 -2.40 16.49
CA GLN A 287 -1.41 -3.11 15.97
C GLN A 287 -1.63 -4.63 15.93
N SER A 288 -2.27 -5.19 16.96
CA SER A 288 -2.62 -6.63 16.99
C SER A 288 -3.60 -6.98 15.87
N TYR A 289 -4.71 -6.27 15.74
CA TYR A 289 -5.65 -6.50 14.64
C TYR A 289 -5.05 -6.27 13.25
N LEU A 290 -4.07 -5.38 13.12
CA LEU A 290 -3.33 -5.17 11.87
C LEU A 290 -2.43 -6.37 11.52
N LEU A 291 -1.69 -6.92 12.48
CA LEU A 291 -0.89 -8.13 12.24
C LEU A 291 -1.79 -9.36 11.98
N LEU A 292 -2.85 -9.54 12.78
CA LEU A 292 -3.74 -10.70 12.68
C LEU A 292 -4.54 -10.72 11.37
N GLN A 293 -5.02 -9.58 10.86
CA GLN A 293 -5.70 -9.59 9.55
C GLN A 293 -4.73 -9.92 8.41
N ILE A 294 -3.47 -9.49 8.49
CA ILE A 294 -2.45 -9.87 7.49
C ILE A 294 -2.15 -11.37 7.58
N CYS A 295 -2.01 -11.94 8.78
CA CYS A 295 -1.87 -13.37 8.99
C CYS A 295 -3.05 -14.15 8.36
N ALA A 296 -4.28 -13.74 8.68
CA ALA A 296 -5.51 -14.36 8.21
C ALA A 296 -5.67 -14.30 6.68
N MET A 297 -5.42 -13.14 6.07
CA MET A 297 -5.63 -12.90 4.65
C MET A 297 -4.51 -13.49 3.77
N MET A 298 -3.25 -13.34 4.19
CA MET A 298 -2.08 -13.56 3.33
C MET A 298 -1.34 -14.89 3.59
N TYR A 299 -1.45 -15.44 4.81
CA TYR A 299 -0.69 -16.63 5.21
C TYR A 299 -1.58 -17.85 5.48
N LEU A 300 -2.75 -17.65 6.11
CA LEU A 300 -3.74 -18.71 6.34
C LEU A 300 -4.73 -18.84 5.16
N CYS A 301 -5.20 -17.71 4.63
CA CYS A 301 -6.15 -17.61 3.52
C CYS A 301 -7.48 -18.38 3.80
N GLY A 302 -8.24 -18.73 2.77
CA GLY A 302 -9.47 -19.51 2.90
C GLY A 302 -10.49 -18.87 3.86
N GLU A 303 -11.07 -19.68 4.76
CA GLU A 303 -12.04 -19.25 5.77
C GLU A 303 -11.51 -18.17 6.74
N ASP A 304 -10.20 -18.13 6.98
CA ASP A 304 -9.61 -17.07 7.81
C ASP A 304 -9.75 -15.70 7.16
N SER A 305 -9.93 -15.62 5.84
CA SER A 305 -10.13 -14.33 5.15
C SER A 305 -11.35 -13.56 5.67
N ALA A 306 -12.48 -14.26 5.90
CA ALA A 306 -13.68 -13.65 6.48
C ALA A 306 -13.43 -13.15 7.92
N ARG A 307 -12.57 -13.84 8.67
CA ARG A 307 -12.12 -13.42 10.01
C ARG A 307 -11.19 -12.21 9.91
N GLY A 308 -10.32 -12.16 8.92
CA GLY A 308 -9.47 -11.02 8.56
C GLY A 308 -10.27 -9.75 8.28
N LEU A 309 -11.31 -9.84 7.45
CA LEU A 309 -12.21 -8.72 7.15
C LEU A 309 -12.97 -8.22 8.40
N LYS A 310 -13.43 -9.10 9.29
CA LYS A 310 -14.03 -8.67 10.56
C LYS A 310 -13.03 -7.93 11.45
N MET A 311 -11.80 -8.45 11.57
CA MET A 311 -10.73 -7.79 12.33
C MET A 311 -10.33 -6.44 11.73
N HIS A 312 -10.39 -6.30 10.39
CA HIS A 312 -10.22 -5.03 9.72
C HIS A 312 -11.29 -4.00 10.17
N SER A 313 -12.59 -4.34 10.12
CA SER A 313 -13.66 -3.44 10.57
C SER A 313 -13.54 -3.02 12.04
N ASN A 314 -13.13 -3.94 12.93
CA ASN A 314 -12.84 -3.61 14.33
C ASN A 314 -11.63 -2.65 14.44
N MET A 315 -10.55 -2.92 13.72
CA MET A 315 -9.35 -2.07 13.67
C MET A 315 -9.68 -0.63 13.24
N ILE A 316 -10.50 -0.43 12.20
CA ILE A 316 -10.93 0.90 11.74
C ILE A 316 -11.73 1.62 12.83
N SER A 317 -12.66 0.91 13.49
CA SER A 317 -13.50 1.44 14.56
C SER A 317 -12.65 1.92 15.76
N LEU A 318 -11.70 1.09 16.18
CA LEU A 318 -10.75 1.41 17.25
C LEU A 318 -9.80 2.56 16.88
N ALA A 319 -9.32 2.62 15.63
CA ALA A 319 -8.46 3.69 15.14
C ALA A 319 -9.16 5.06 15.16
N ARG A 320 -10.45 5.10 14.81
CA ARG A 320 -11.28 6.32 14.91
C ARG A 320 -11.56 6.70 16.36
N ALA A 321 -11.99 5.73 17.19
CA ALA A 321 -12.29 5.97 18.61
C ALA A 321 -11.05 6.46 19.39
N GLY A 322 -9.89 5.86 19.14
CA GLY A 322 -8.61 6.23 19.76
C GLY A 322 -7.90 7.44 19.13
N ALA A 323 -8.50 8.08 18.13
CA ALA A 323 -7.92 9.19 17.37
C ALA A 323 -6.53 8.88 16.75
N LEU A 324 -6.28 7.63 16.36
CA LEU A 324 -5.01 7.18 15.77
C LEU A 324 -4.59 8.01 14.55
N MET A 325 -5.56 8.50 13.77
CA MET A 325 -5.32 9.31 12.59
C MET A 325 -4.80 10.73 12.88
N LYS A 326 -4.68 11.12 14.16
CA LYS A 326 -4.16 12.42 14.60
C LYS A 326 -2.86 12.25 15.38
N PRO A 327 -1.95 13.24 15.37
CA PRO A 327 -0.79 13.27 16.26
C PRO A 327 -1.21 13.07 17.72
N MET A 328 -0.37 12.39 18.49
CA MET A 328 -0.53 12.38 19.95
C MET A 328 -0.45 13.83 20.46
N PRO A 329 -1.23 14.19 21.51
CA PRO A 329 -0.98 15.43 22.21
C PRO A 329 0.44 15.40 22.78
N THR A 330 1.27 16.36 22.40
CA THR A 330 2.55 16.60 23.07
C THR A 330 2.24 17.00 24.50
N GLU A 331 2.62 16.16 25.47
CA GLU A 331 2.70 16.63 26.84
C GLU A 331 3.83 17.65 26.87
N SER A 332 3.62 18.82 27.48
CA SER A 332 4.64 19.88 27.52
C SER A 332 5.71 19.49 28.54
N SER A 333 6.52 18.52 28.15
CA SER A 333 7.57 17.91 28.94
C SER A 333 8.71 18.92 29.09
N THR A 334 8.81 19.52 30.28
CA THR A 334 9.99 20.27 30.74
C THR A 334 11.14 19.31 31.07
N THR A 335 11.31 18.24 30.29
CA THR A 335 12.27 17.17 30.55
C THR A 335 13.57 17.46 29.82
N GLU A 336 14.62 17.74 30.58
CA GLU A 336 15.98 17.96 30.07
C GLU A 336 16.71 16.64 29.71
N ASP A 337 16.10 15.48 30.01
CA ASP A 337 16.67 14.16 29.73
C ASP A 337 16.46 13.74 28.27
N LEU A 338 17.57 13.49 27.59
CA LEU A 338 17.62 13.03 26.20
C LEU A 338 16.99 11.65 26.01
N GLU A 339 17.11 10.75 26.99
CA GLU A 339 16.52 9.41 26.92
C GLU A 339 14.99 9.46 27.02
N ALA A 340 14.45 10.31 27.89
CA ALA A 340 13.02 10.60 27.95
C ALA A 340 12.48 11.20 26.64
N LEU A 341 13.16 12.22 26.08
CA LEU A 341 12.78 12.85 24.81
C LEU A 341 12.79 11.85 23.64
N TRP A 342 13.83 11.00 23.55
CA TRP A 342 13.90 9.97 22.52
C TRP A 342 12.78 8.92 22.67
N ARG A 343 12.46 8.49 23.90
CA ARG A 343 11.34 7.57 24.15
C ARG A 343 9.98 8.18 23.81
N GLU A 344 9.77 9.47 24.09
CA GLU A 344 8.56 10.19 23.69
C GLU A 344 8.45 10.27 22.14
N PHE A 345 9.56 10.61 21.46
CA PHE A 345 9.65 10.59 20.00
C PHE A 345 9.31 9.21 19.42
N ILE A 346 9.93 8.13 19.92
CA ILE A 346 9.66 6.76 19.45
C ILE A 346 8.20 6.36 19.66
N LYS A 347 7.59 6.73 20.79
CA LYS A 347 6.17 6.49 21.06
C LYS A 347 5.27 7.22 20.06
N SER A 348 5.56 8.49 19.78
CA SER A 348 4.80 9.31 18.82
C SER A 348 4.97 8.83 17.37
N GLU A 349 6.20 8.49 16.97
CA GLU A 349 6.51 7.95 15.64
C GLU A 349 5.92 6.54 15.45
N SER A 350 5.94 5.67 16.47
CA SER A 350 5.24 4.37 16.48
C SER A 350 3.74 4.54 16.24
N HIS A 351 3.10 5.49 16.94
CA HIS A 351 1.67 5.82 16.77
C HIS A 351 1.38 6.33 15.34
N LYS A 352 2.19 7.26 14.83
CA LYS A 352 2.11 7.76 13.45
C LYS A 352 2.31 6.65 12.41
N ARG A 353 3.36 5.83 12.52
CA ARG A 353 3.64 4.72 11.60
C ARG A 353 2.57 3.62 11.66
N THR A 354 1.91 3.43 12.81
CA THR A 354 0.71 2.59 12.94
C THR A 354 -0.46 3.17 12.14
N SER A 355 -0.69 4.48 12.19
CA SER A 355 -1.71 5.16 11.37
C SER A 355 -1.48 4.97 9.86
N PHE A 356 -0.24 5.13 9.40
CA PHE A 356 0.14 4.84 8.02
C PHE A 356 0.00 3.35 7.66
N ALA A 357 0.31 2.42 8.57
CA ALA A 357 0.08 0.99 8.34
C ALA A 357 -1.40 0.67 8.14
N VAL A 358 -2.27 1.23 8.99
CA VAL A 358 -3.73 1.08 8.90
C VAL A 358 -4.24 1.61 7.55
N HIS A 359 -3.78 2.79 7.12
CA HIS A 359 -4.12 3.39 5.83
C HIS A 359 -3.63 2.56 4.63
N GLN A 360 -2.40 2.04 4.66
CA GLN A 360 -1.85 1.16 3.62
C GLN A 360 -2.67 -0.12 3.46
N ILE A 361 -3.06 -0.76 4.57
CA ILE A 361 -3.80 -2.04 4.53
C ILE A 361 -5.26 -1.84 4.09
N ASP A 362 -5.90 -0.74 4.46
CA ASP A 362 -7.23 -0.34 3.93
C ASP A 362 -7.20 -0.12 2.41
N ALA A 363 -6.17 0.55 1.88
CA ALA A 363 -5.97 0.71 0.44
C ALA A 363 -5.66 -0.62 -0.28
N LEU A 364 -4.90 -1.53 0.35
CA LEU A 364 -4.56 -2.84 -0.19
C LEU A 364 -5.80 -3.74 -0.35
N TRP A 365 -6.73 -3.72 0.61
CA TRP A 365 -7.99 -4.45 0.50
C TRP A 365 -8.90 -3.90 -0.61
N TYR A 366 -8.87 -2.59 -0.87
CA TYR A 366 -9.56 -2.04 -2.04
C TYR A 366 -8.94 -2.52 -3.37
N GLN A 367 -7.61 -2.66 -3.45
CA GLN A 367 -6.92 -3.16 -4.64
C GLN A 367 -7.17 -4.65 -4.93
N PHE A 368 -7.23 -5.48 -3.90
CA PHE A 368 -7.37 -6.93 -4.07
C PHE A 368 -8.82 -7.38 -4.09
N LEU A 369 -9.66 -6.82 -3.22
CA LEU A 369 -11.00 -7.35 -2.96
C LEU A 369 -12.11 -6.48 -3.57
N SER A 370 -11.77 -5.32 -4.14
CA SER A 370 -12.73 -4.28 -4.55
C SER A 370 -13.61 -3.77 -3.39
N ILE A 371 -13.21 -4.00 -2.13
CA ILE A 371 -13.92 -3.48 -0.94
C ILE A 371 -13.58 -1.99 -0.80
N PRO A 372 -14.56 -1.07 -0.85
CA PRO A 372 -14.29 0.35 -0.74
C PRO A 372 -13.53 0.70 0.55
N ARG A 373 -12.55 1.60 0.43
CA ARG A 373 -11.70 2.03 1.55
C ARG A 373 -12.55 2.61 2.67
N SER A 374 -12.28 2.14 3.88
CA SER A 374 -12.96 2.57 5.08
C SER A 374 -12.45 3.91 5.61
N ILE A 375 -11.21 4.30 5.30
CA ILE A 375 -10.55 5.54 5.74
C ILE A 375 -10.43 6.53 4.58
N SER A 376 -10.94 7.75 4.79
CA SER A 376 -10.63 8.86 3.91
C SER A 376 -9.19 9.32 4.10
N HIS A 377 -8.50 9.62 3.01
CA HIS A 377 -7.16 10.23 3.05
C HIS A 377 -7.14 11.57 3.82
N LEU A 378 -8.30 12.24 3.93
CA LEU A 378 -8.46 13.46 4.71
C LEU A 378 -8.53 13.21 6.23
N GLU A 379 -8.73 11.97 6.69
CA GLU A 379 -8.68 11.65 8.13
C GLU A 379 -7.24 11.66 8.67
N VAL A 380 -6.25 11.30 7.84
CA VAL A 380 -4.83 11.28 8.21
C VAL A 380 -4.34 12.72 8.42
N LYS A 381 -4.11 13.10 9.68
CA LYS A 381 -3.61 14.42 10.11
C LYS A 381 -2.16 14.40 10.59
N HIS A 382 -1.44 13.31 10.32
CA HIS A 382 -0.01 13.21 10.62
C HIS A 382 0.84 13.92 9.57
N ASP A 383 2.02 14.36 9.99
CA ASP A 383 3.15 14.57 9.09
C ASP A 383 3.59 13.25 8.46
N LEU A 384 4.44 13.30 7.45
CA LEU A 384 5.10 12.11 6.92
C LEU A 384 5.94 11.41 8.02
N PRO A 385 6.20 10.10 7.88
CA PRO A 385 7.11 9.38 8.78
C PRO A 385 8.50 10.02 8.80
N CYS A 386 9.17 9.99 9.96
CA CYS A 386 10.54 10.50 10.07
C CYS A 386 11.50 9.68 9.17
N PRO A 387 12.62 10.25 8.69
CA PRO A 387 13.62 9.53 7.93
C PRO A 387 14.10 8.27 8.66
N GLU A 388 14.28 7.16 7.95
CA GLU A 388 14.63 5.87 8.54
C GLU A 388 15.88 5.90 9.43
N ALA A 389 16.85 6.78 9.17
CA ALA A 389 18.00 6.96 10.05
C ALA A 389 17.58 7.42 11.47
N GLN A 390 16.59 8.30 11.61
CA GLN A 390 16.07 8.73 12.92
C GLN A 390 15.24 7.62 13.58
N TRP A 391 14.45 6.87 12.78
CA TRP A 391 13.68 5.73 13.28
C TRP A 391 14.53 4.52 13.67
N THR A 392 15.70 4.30 13.07
CA THR A 392 16.57 3.14 13.35
C THR A 392 17.74 3.49 14.27
N ALA A 393 17.65 4.61 14.99
CA ALA A 393 18.66 4.98 15.97
C ALA A 393 18.68 3.96 17.13
N PRO A 394 19.83 3.37 17.49
CA PRO A 394 19.93 2.39 18.59
C PRO A 394 19.94 3.03 19.99
N SER A 395 20.10 4.35 20.10
CA SER A 395 20.18 5.08 21.36
C SER A 395 19.75 6.54 21.20
N ALA A 396 19.38 7.19 22.31
CA ALA A 396 19.04 8.61 22.34
C ALA A 396 20.19 9.52 21.84
N ALA A 397 21.43 9.17 22.14
CA ALA A 397 22.61 9.92 21.67
C ALA A 397 22.78 9.85 20.15
N GLU A 398 22.60 8.66 19.56
CA GLU A 398 22.70 8.47 18.10
C GLU A 398 21.49 9.08 17.37
N TRP A 399 20.30 9.04 17.98
CA TRP A 399 19.12 9.76 17.51
C TRP A 399 19.38 11.28 17.45
N ALA A 400 19.88 11.86 18.55
CA ALA A 400 20.22 13.28 18.62
C ALA A 400 21.29 13.67 17.59
N HIS A 401 22.35 12.86 17.44
CA HIS A 401 23.39 13.06 16.45
C HIS A 401 22.81 13.11 15.01
N ARG A 402 21.96 12.14 14.65
CA ARG A 402 21.28 12.09 13.34
C ARG A 402 20.34 13.27 13.11
N HIS A 403 19.67 13.77 14.16
CA HIS A 403 18.86 14.99 14.07
C HIS A 403 19.70 16.25 13.84
N LEU A 404 20.86 16.38 14.51
CA LEU A 404 21.73 17.56 14.41
C LEU A 404 22.55 17.61 13.12
N VAL A 405 22.97 16.45 12.59
CA VAL A 405 23.77 16.36 11.35
C VAL A 405 22.92 16.50 10.08
N ALA A 406 21.60 16.31 10.17
CA ALA A 406 20.68 16.53 9.06
C ALA A 406 20.69 18.01 8.62
N ARG A 407 21.48 18.33 7.57
CA ARG A 407 21.55 19.67 6.98
C ARG A 407 20.18 20.07 6.43
N ASN A 408 19.59 21.13 7.00
CA ASN A 408 18.30 21.71 6.60
C ASN A 408 17.18 20.65 6.45
N PRO A 409 16.66 20.08 7.55
CA PRO A 409 15.63 19.04 7.50
C PRO A 409 14.29 19.52 6.93
N GLY A 410 14.13 20.83 6.71
CA GLY A 410 12.85 21.47 6.38
C GLY A 410 11.85 21.43 7.55
N PRO A 411 10.69 22.10 7.41
CA PRO A 411 9.55 21.80 8.27
C PRO A 411 9.03 20.40 7.96
N ALA A 412 8.52 19.70 8.98
CA ALA A 412 7.76 18.48 8.76
C ALA A 412 6.60 18.74 7.79
N VAL A 413 6.34 17.80 6.87
CA VAL A 413 5.33 17.96 5.81
C VAL A 413 4.08 17.17 6.20
N PRO A 414 2.92 17.83 6.40
CA PRO A 414 1.64 17.14 6.59
C PRO A 414 1.33 16.21 5.43
N TYR A 415 0.88 14.98 5.70
CA TYR A 415 0.55 14.02 4.64
C TYR A 415 -0.45 14.56 3.59
N PRO A 416 -1.55 15.27 3.96
CA PRO A 416 -2.45 15.89 2.98
C PRO A 416 -1.78 16.97 2.12
N ASP A 417 -0.73 17.62 2.62
CA ASP A 417 0.02 18.63 1.88
C ASP A 417 1.02 17.99 0.93
N ALA A 418 1.66 16.88 1.32
CA ALA A 418 2.48 16.06 0.43
C ALA A 418 1.66 15.53 -0.75
N VAL A 419 0.51 14.91 -0.48
CA VAL A 419 -0.43 14.44 -1.51
C VAL A 419 -0.86 15.57 -2.44
N ARG A 420 -1.19 16.76 -1.91
CA ARG A 420 -1.55 17.93 -2.72
C ARG A 420 -0.42 18.39 -3.63
N ARG A 421 0.83 18.36 -3.17
CA ARG A 421 2.00 18.70 -4.00
C ARG A 421 2.16 17.71 -5.16
N PHE A 422 2.07 16.41 -4.92
CA PHE A 422 2.16 15.41 -6.01
C PHE A 422 1.03 15.54 -7.04
N LEU A 423 -0.19 15.88 -6.61
CA LEU A 423 -1.35 16.09 -7.50
C LEU A 423 -1.33 17.42 -8.27
N SER A 424 -0.44 18.36 -7.93
CA SER A 424 -0.42 19.69 -8.55
C SER A 424 0.48 19.69 -9.79
N SER A 425 -0.08 19.97 -10.96
CA SER A 425 0.64 20.03 -12.24
C SER A 425 1.83 21.00 -12.26
N ASP A 426 1.81 22.02 -11.39
CA ASP A 426 2.85 23.06 -11.30
C ASP A 426 3.96 22.75 -10.27
N ALA A 427 3.87 21.63 -9.54
CA ALA A 427 4.85 21.29 -8.51
C ALA A 427 6.09 20.63 -9.13
N SER A 428 7.17 21.40 -9.31
CA SER A 428 8.48 20.82 -9.65
C SER A 428 8.93 19.87 -8.52
N PRO A 429 9.44 18.65 -8.83
CA PRO A 429 9.84 17.66 -7.82
C PRO A 429 10.80 18.22 -6.75
N ASP A 430 11.66 19.15 -7.14
CA ASP A 430 12.63 19.84 -6.28
C ASP A 430 12.01 20.66 -5.12
N THR A 431 10.69 20.91 -5.15
CA THR A 431 9.94 21.60 -4.08
C THR A 431 9.36 20.66 -3.03
N ILE A 432 9.53 19.34 -3.21
CA ILE A 432 9.08 18.31 -2.29
C ILE A 432 10.31 17.86 -1.48
N PRO A 433 10.40 18.17 -0.16
CA PRO A 433 11.52 17.74 0.68
C PRO A 433 11.69 16.22 0.63
N THR A 434 12.92 15.72 0.73
CA THR A 434 13.16 14.27 0.84
C THR A 434 12.49 13.71 2.10
N PHE A 435 11.64 12.70 1.95
CA PHE A 435 10.92 12.04 3.04
C PHE A 435 11.12 10.52 3.02
N ASP A 436 10.69 9.83 4.08
CA ASP A 436 10.90 8.38 4.23
C ASP A 436 10.18 7.56 3.13
N PRO A 437 10.80 6.48 2.59
CA PRO A 437 10.15 5.59 1.62
C PRO A 437 8.80 5.01 2.07
N TYR A 438 8.54 4.91 3.38
CA TYR A 438 7.24 4.50 3.91
C TYR A 438 6.14 5.55 3.72
N GLY A 439 6.50 6.84 3.70
CA GLY A 439 5.64 7.91 3.22
C GLY A 439 5.33 7.76 1.73
N ALA A 440 6.33 7.38 0.92
CA ALA A 440 6.17 7.22 -0.53
C ALA A 440 5.24 6.06 -0.88
N ILE A 441 5.36 4.94 -0.16
CA ILE A 441 4.41 3.82 -0.23
C ILE A 441 2.97 4.32 -0.01
N ASN A 442 2.73 5.14 1.01
CA ASN A 442 1.38 5.61 1.33
C ASN A 442 0.81 6.58 0.29
N ILE A 443 1.65 7.40 -0.36
CA ILE A 443 1.25 8.24 -1.49
C ILE A 443 0.99 7.39 -2.74
N ALA A 444 1.76 6.32 -3.00
CA ALA A 444 1.47 5.38 -4.09
C ALA A 444 0.13 4.64 -3.86
N GLN A 445 -0.14 4.23 -2.61
CA GLN A 445 -1.40 3.62 -2.18
C GLN A 445 -2.61 4.58 -2.30
N PHE A 446 -2.40 5.89 -2.11
CA PHE A 446 -3.37 6.93 -2.47
C PHE A 446 -3.63 6.93 -3.99
N LEU A 447 -2.56 7.04 -4.81
CA LEU A 447 -2.68 7.27 -6.24
C LEU A 447 -3.33 6.10 -6.99
N ILE A 448 -3.01 4.85 -6.63
CA ILE A 448 -3.66 3.66 -7.17
C ILE A 448 -5.15 3.57 -6.75
N SER A 449 -5.48 3.98 -5.53
CA SER A 449 -6.86 4.03 -5.06
C SER A 449 -7.68 5.09 -5.81
N SER A 450 -7.09 6.27 -6.07
CA SER A 450 -7.71 7.29 -6.91
C SER A 450 -7.87 6.86 -8.37
N ALA A 451 -6.91 6.11 -8.93
CA ALA A 451 -7.05 5.53 -10.27
C ALA A 451 -8.25 4.55 -10.36
N ARG A 452 -8.47 3.75 -9.31
CA ARG A 452 -9.66 2.89 -9.18
C ARG A 452 -10.97 3.68 -9.04
N GLU A 453 -10.98 4.75 -8.26
CA GLU A 453 -12.16 5.61 -8.13
C GLU A 453 -12.50 6.28 -9.48
N VAL A 454 -11.49 6.74 -10.23
CA VAL A 454 -11.67 7.31 -11.57
C VAL A 454 -12.17 6.27 -12.58
N SER A 455 -11.56 5.08 -12.65
CA SER A 455 -11.99 4.02 -13.57
C SER A 455 -13.41 3.51 -13.28
N GLY A 456 -13.77 3.35 -12.01
CA GLY A 456 -15.13 2.99 -11.59
C GLY A 456 -16.15 4.07 -11.96
N TRP A 457 -15.84 5.34 -11.70
CA TRP A 457 -16.68 6.47 -12.12
C TRP A 457 -16.82 6.57 -13.65
N SER A 458 -15.73 6.36 -14.39
CA SER A 458 -15.75 6.38 -15.86
C SER A 458 -16.57 5.24 -16.44
N THR A 459 -16.48 4.04 -15.87
CA THR A 459 -17.33 2.89 -16.24
C THR A 459 -18.81 3.22 -16.00
N MET A 460 -19.17 3.68 -14.80
CA MET A 460 -20.56 4.02 -14.44
C MET A 460 -21.19 5.13 -15.28
N THR A 461 -20.39 6.08 -15.78
CA THR A 461 -20.90 7.28 -16.47
C THR A 461 -20.74 7.22 -17.99
N GLY A 462 -19.92 6.32 -18.52
CA GLY A 462 -19.46 6.37 -19.91
C GLY A 462 -18.54 7.56 -20.21
N MET A 463 -18.08 8.31 -19.20
CA MET A 463 -17.31 9.54 -19.36
C MET A 463 -15.85 9.39 -18.89
N LEU A 464 -14.91 9.79 -19.74
CA LEU A 464 -13.50 9.87 -19.37
C LEU A 464 -13.14 11.27 -18.87
N SER A 465 -12.38 11.32 -17.78
CA SER A 465 -11.76 12.55 -17.29
C SER A 465 -10.25 12.44 -17.51
N MET A 466 -9.81 12.79 -18.73
CA MET A 466 -8.38 12.78 -19.10
C MET A 466 -7.56 13.62 -18.12
N ASP A 467 -8.02 14.83 -17.78
CA ASP A 467 -7.37 15.71 -16.79
C ASP A 467 -7.04 15.00 -15.45
N ARG A 468 -7.94 14.13 -14.96
CA ARG A 468 -7.71 13.36 -13.72
C ARG A 468 -6.71 12.23 -13.92
N LEU A 469 -6.79 11.52 -15.04
CA LEU A 469 -5.87 10.43 -15.37
C LEU A 469 -4.45 10.96 -15.62
N ASP A 470 -4.32 12.07 -16.34
CA ASP A 470 -3.04 12.74 -16.62
C ASP A 470 -2.43 13.35 -15.35
N ALA A 471 -3.24 13.90 -14.45
CA ALA A 471 -2.78 14.34 -13.12
C ALA A 471 -2.25 13.15 -12.28
N LEU A 472 -2.98 12.02 -12.23
CA LEU A 472 -2.55 10.81 -11.51
C LEU A 472 -1.28 10.19 -12.13
N ARG A 473 -1.18 10.18 -13.46
CA ARG A 473 0.01 9.73 -14.20
C ARG A 473 1.22 10.61 -13.90
N SER A 474 1.05 11.93 -13.96
CA SER A 474 2.11 12.89 -13.62
C SER A 474 2.55 12.75 -12.16
N SER A 475 1.59 12.56 -11.24
CA SER A 475 1.85 12.30 -9.82
C SER A 475 2.69 11.04 -9.60
N LEU A 476 2.35 9.93 -10.25
CA LEU A 476 3.10 8.67 -10.12
C LEU A 476 4.50 8.79 -10.73
N ILE A 477 4.66 9.45 -11.88
CA ILE A 477 5.99 9.72 -12.48
C ILE A 477 6.84 10.56 -11.52
N ALA A 478 6.28 11.64 -10.94
CA ALA A 478 6.97 12.48 -9.97
C ALA A 478 7.32 11.75 -8.65
N LEU A 479 6.54 10.74 -8.26
CA LEU A 479 6.78 9.92 -7.07
C LEU A 479 7.90 8.87 -7.27
N GLY A 480 8.15 8.43 -8.50
CA GLY A 480 9.12 7.37 -8.84
C GLY A 480 10.51 7.52 -8.19
N PRO A 481 11.16 8.71 -8.22
CA PRO A 481 12.45 8.95 -7.55
C PRO A 481 12.45 8.71 -6.03
N PHE A 482 11.32 8.90 -5.35
CA PHE A 482 11.17 8.67 -3.90
C PHE A 482 10.92 7.19 -3.56
N ILE A 483 10.47 6.40 -4.53
CA ILE A 483 10.19 4.97 -4.38
C ILE A 483 11.44 4.11 -4.57
N ARG A 484 12.35 4.54 -5.46
CA ARG A 484 13.62 3.85 -5.78
C ARG A 484 14.84 4.66 -5.30
N PRO A 485 15.04 4.85 -3.97
CA PRO A 485 16.27 5.47 -3.47
C PRO A 485 17.48 4.60 -3.82
N GLN A 486 18.59 5.23 -4.20
CA GLN A 486 19.88 4.54 -4.30
C GLN A 486 20.64 4.69 -2.96
N PRO A 487 21.21 3.62 -2.39
CA PRO A 487 21.15 2.22 -2.83
C PRO A 487 19.81 1.55 -2.56
N GLU A 488 19.47 0.54 -3.37
CA GLU A 488 18.24 -0.25 -3.21
C GLU A 488 18.24 -1.03 -1.88
N THR A 489 17.07 -1.11 -1.23
CA THR A 489 16.88 -1.79 0.07
C THR A 489 15.66 -2.72 0.01
N PRO A 490 15.49 -3.69 0.93
CA PRO A 490 14.29 -4.53 0.96
C PRO A 490 12.97 -3.75 1.10
N ARG A 491 12.95 -2.65 1.86
CA ARG A 491 11.77 -1.74 1.89
C ARG A 491 11.53 -1.09 0.52
N ALA A 492 12.57 -0.72 -0.20
CA ALA A 492 12.44 -0.20 -1.57
C ALA A 492 11.85 -1.24 -2.55
N MET A 493 12.04 -2.55 -2.33
CA MET A 493 11.40 -3.58 -3.17
C MET A 493 9.88 -3.56 -3.06
N HIS A 494 9.32 -3.54 -1.83
CA HIS A 494 7.87 -3.41 -1.62
C HIS A 494 7.33 -2.07 -2.15
N ALA A 495 8.05 -0.98 -1.91
CA ALA A 495 7.70 0.33 -2.46
C ALA A 495 7.63 0.31 -3.99
N THR A 496 8.63 -0.29 -4.63
CA THR A 496 8.72 -0.40 -6.08
C THR A 496 7.59 -1.26 -6.62
N ALA A 497 7.36 -2.47 -6.07
CA ALA A 497 6.23 -3.33 -6.48
C ALA A 497 4.86 -2.64 -6.36
N THR A 498 4.65 -1.83 -5.31
CA THR A 498 3.43 -1.01 -5.17
C THR A 498 3.31 0.02 -6.30
N TRP A 499 4.41 0.70 -6.65
CA TRP A 499 4.45 1.71 -7.70
C TRP A 499 4.32 1.12 -9.11
N GLU A 500 5.00 0.00 -9.42
CA GLU A 500 4.84 -0.71 -10.70
C GLU A 500 3.39 -1.15 -10.91
N THR A 501 2.73 -1.67 -9.86
CA THR A 501 1.32 -2.04 -9.92
C THR A 501 0.44 -0.83 -10.20
N ALA A 502 0.71 0.31 -9.56
CA ALA A 502 -0.04 1.55 -9.81
C ALA A 502 0.11 2.06 -11.25
N MET A 503 1.31 1.93 -11.83
CA MET A 503 1.57 2.28 -13.23
C MET A 503 0.86 1.34 -14.22
N ILE A 504 0.73 0.05 -13.88
CA ILE A 504 -0.10 -0.91 -14.64
C ILE A 504 -1.59 -0.54 -14.51
N GLU A 505 -2.12 -0.39 -13.29
CA GLU A 505 -3.56 -0.15 -13.06
C GLU A 505 -4.05 1.21 -13.61
N LEU A 506 -3.16 2.18 -13.84
CA LEU A 506 -3.50 3.41 -14.59
C LEU A 506 -3.95 3.14 -16.04
N HIS A 507 -3.24 2.23 -16.72
CA HIS A 507 -3.43 1.95 -18.16
C HIS A 507 -4.25 0.67 -18.39
N LEU A 508 -4.43 -0.16 -17.35
CA LEU A 508 -5.09 -1.45 -17.46
C LEU A 508 -6.00 -1.68 -16.26
N TRP A 509 -7.28 -1.32 -16.42
CA TRP A 509 -8.26 -1.37 -15.35
C TRP A 509 -8.64 -2.83 -15.03
N SER A 510 -8.71 -3.15 -13.75
CA SER A 510 -9.05 -4.51 -13.29
C SER A 510 -10.51 -4.86 -13.64
N PRO A 511 -10.78 -5.89 -14.47
CA PRO A 511 -12.14 -6.31 -14.84
C PRO A 511 -13.02 -6.66 -13.64
N ALA A 512 -12.40 -7.18 -12.57
CA ALA A 512 -13.06 -7.43 -11.29
C ALA A 512 -13.65 -6.16 -10.66
N HIS A 513 -12.92 -5.04 -10.74
CA HIS A 513 -13.29 -3.79 -10.10
C HIS A 513 -14.33 -3.03 -10.93
N THR A 514 -14.10 -2.91 -12.24
CA THR A 514 -15.05 -2.23 -13.15
C THR A 514 -16.34 -3.02 -13.35
N GLY A 515 -16.27 -4.35 -13.33
CA GLY A 515 -17.45 -5.23 -13.34
C GLY A 515 -18.16 -5.39 -11.98
N GLY A 516 -17.78 -4.61 -10.95
CA GLY A 516 -18.47 -4.59 -9.64
C GLY A 516 -18.31 -5.85 -8.78
N ILE A 517 -17.33 -6.70 -9.08
CA ILE A 517 -17.10 -7.96 -8.35
C ILE A 517 -16.24 -7.70 -7.12
N VAL A 518 -16.81 -8.01 -5.95
CA VAL A 518 -16.16 -7.90 -4.64
C VAL A 518 -15.77 -9.28 -4.14
N ALA A 519 -14.47 -9.52 -3.92
CA ALA A 519 -13.96 -10.80 -3.46
C ALA A 519 -13.99 -10.91 -1.92
N SER A 520 -14.36 -12.08 -1.41
CA SER A 520 -14.46 -12.36 0.04
C SER A 520 -13.21 -13.02 0.65
N SER A 521 -12.25 -13.44 -0.18
CA SER A 521 -11.04 -14.13 0.25
C SER A 521 -9.90 -13.98 -0.77
N LEU A 522 -8.65 -14.15 -0.32
CA LEU A 522 -7.50 -14.15 -1.24
C LEU A 522 -7.54 -15.33 -2.23
N ASN A 523 -8.14 -16.46 -1.86
CA ASN A 523 -8.43 -17.55 -2.78
C ASN A 523 -9.29 -17.05 -3.95
N ALA A 524 -10.40 -16.36 -3.66
CA ALA A 524 -11.26 -15.78 -4.67
C ALA A 524 -10.51 -14.75 -5.54
N VAL A 525 -9.63 -13.92 -4.96
CA VAL A 525 -8.81 -12.96 -5.73
C VAL A 525 -7.88 -13.66 -6.73
N VAL A 526 -7.17 -14.72 -6.32
CA VAL A 526 -6.21 -15.42 -7.20
C VAL A 526 -6.96 -16.20 -8.28
N THR A 527 -8.02 -16.94 -7.94
CA THR A 527 -8.88 -17.62 -8.92
C THR A 527 -9.48 -16.61 -9.91
N GLN A 528 -10.09 -15.52 -9.42
CA GLN A 528 -10.71 -14.50 -10.25
C GLN A 528 -9.69 -13.78 -11.15
N SER A 529 -8.50 -13.46 -10.64
CA SER A 529 -7.45 -12.85 -11.47
C SER A 529 -7.07 -13.75 -12.64
N THR A 530 -7.08 -15.07 -12.41
CA THR A 530 -6.82 -16.09 -13.43
C THR A 530 -7.95 -16.16 -14.47
N SER A 531 -9.20 -16.26 -14.02
CA SER A 531 -10.38 -16.37 -14.90
C SER A 531 -10.72 -15.08 -15.65
N LEU A 532 -10.41 -13.91 -15.08
CA LEU A 532 -10.62 -12.58 -15.67
C LEU A 532 -9.30 -11.96 -16.16
N ALA A 533 -8.29 -12.78 -16.46
CA ALA A 533 -7.05 -12.29 -17.07
C ALA A 533 -7.39 -11.57 -18.40
N PRO A 534 -6.91 -10.33 -18.60
CA PRO A 534 -7.31 -9.50 -19.75
C PRO A 534 -6.99 -10.19 -21.06
N SER A 535 -7.94 -10.21 -22.00
CA SER A 535 -7.74 -10.90 -23.28
C SER A 535 -6.63 -10.23 -24.08
N TYR A 536 -5.89 -11.04 -24.84
CA TYR A 536 -4.86 -10.52 -25.73
C TYR A 536 -5.42 -9.56 -26.80
N GLU A 537 -6.69 -9.71 -27.18
CA GLU A 537 -7.40 -8.80 -28.10
C GLU A 537 -7.51 -7.37 -27.53
N PHE A 538 -7.77 -7.25 -26.23
CA PHE A 538 -7.78 -5.98 -25.50
C PHE A 538 -6.36 -5.43 -25.29
N LEU A 539 -5.41 -6.31 -24.96
CA LEU A 539 -4.00 -5.95 -24.80
C LEU A 539 -3.27 -5.65 -26.13
N TRP A 540 -3.90 -5.89 -27.29
CA TRP A 540 -3.32 -5.63 -28.61
C TRP A 540 -3.20 -4.13 -28.95
N GLU A 541 -3.81 -3.24 -28.16
CA GLU A 541 -3.63 -1.80 -28.32
C GLU A 541 -2.16 -1.41 -28.07
N ALA A 542 -1.46 -1.08 -29.15
CA ALA A 542 -0.01 -0.92 -29.17
C ALA A 542 0.51 0.13 -28.16
N ASP A 543 -0.27 1.18 -27.88
CA ASP A 543 0.08 2.18 -26.87
C ASP A 543 -0.10 1.67 -25.44
N THR A 544 -1.16 0.90 -25.16
CA THR A 544 -1.42 0.27 -23.86
C THR A 544 -0.35 -0.77 -23.54
N ALA A 545 -0.09 -1.71 -24.45
CA ALA A 545 0.95 -2.71 -24.31
C ALA A 545 2.32 -2.06 -24.06
N LYS A 546 2.69 -1.07 -24.86
CA LYS A 546 3.95 -0.33 -24.73
C LYS A 546 4.04 0.48 -23.43
N ALA A 547 2.93 1.00 -22.92
CA ALA A 547 2.89 1.73 -21.65
C ALA A 547 3.08 0.80 -20.45
N ILE A 548 2.51 -0.41 -20.47
CA ILE A 548 2.61 -1.37 -19.33
C ILE A 548 3.85 -2.26 -19.39
N GLN A 549 4.42 -2.54 -20.57
CA GLN A 549 5.55 -3.48 -20.72
C GLN A 549 6.73 -3.20 -19.77
N PRO A 550 7.20 -1.95 -19.54
CA PRO A 550 8.32 -1.70 -18.62
C PRO A 550 8.04 -2.13 -17.17
N HIS A 551 6.78 -2.03 -16.75
CA HIS A 551 6.30 -2.34 -15.40
C HIS A 551 6.05 -3.85 -15.24
N VAL A 552 5.47 -4.49 -16.27
CA VAL A 552 5.35 -5.95 -16.35
C VAL A 552 6.73 -6.61 -16.37
N ASP A 553 7.64 -6.12 -17.20
CA ASP A 553 9.04 -6.56 -17.27
C ASP A 553 9.75 -6.46 -15.92
N TRP A 554 9.47 -5.44 -15.11
CA TRP A 554 10.05 -5.31 -13.78
C TRP A 554 9.66 -6.50 -12.90
N PHE A 555 8.37 -6.87 -12.88
CA PHE A 555 7.90 -8.05 -12.15
C PHE A 555 8.49 -9.36 -12.70
N LEU A 556 8.63 -9.50 -14.01
CA LEU A 556 9.26 -10.69 -14.61
C LEU A 556 10.73 -10.83 -14.19
N ARG A 557 11.52 -9.75 -14.27
CA ARG A 557 12.92 -9.73 -13.80
C ARG A 557 13.01 -9.97 -12.28
N TYR A 558 12.13 -9.34 -11.50
CA TYR A 558 12.05 -9.53 -10.06
C TYR A 558 11.77 -10.99 -9.68
N LEU A 559 10.83 -11.65 -10.37
CA LEU A 559 10.50 -13.06 -10.14
C LEU A 559 11.67 -13.99 -10.48
N ASP A 560 12.43 -13.73 -11.54
CA ASP A 560 13.56 -14.59 -11.92
C ASP A 560 14.78 -14.40 -11.01
N THR A 561 15.12 -13.14 -10.69
CA THR A 561 16.26 -12.78 -9.81
C THR A 561 16.04 -13.10 -8.33
N THR A 562 14.80 -13.02 -7.82
CA THR A 562 14.47 -13.34 -6.43
C THR A 562 14.45 -14.86 -6.22
N LEU A 563 15.61 -15.42 -5.88
CA LEU A 563 15.77 -16.85 -5.58
C LEU A 563 15.15 -17.22 -4.22
N GLU A 564 15.31 -16.34 -3.22
CA GLU A 564 14.83 -16.52 -1.84
C GLU A 564 13.86 -15.37 -1.51
N PRO A 565 12.53 -15.60 -1.52
CA PRO A 565 11.53 -14.56 -1.27
C PRO A 565 11.34 -14.26 0.23
N ASP A 566 12.33 -14.56 1.07
CA ASP A 566 12.25 -14.46 2.53
C ASP A 566 12.01 -13.03 3.04
N MET A 567 12.38 -12.02 2.25
CA MET A 567 12.18 -10.60 2.51
C MET A 567 11.04 -10.00 1.65
N GLU A 568 10.22 -10.84 1.01
CA GLU A 568 9.09 -10.38 0.21
C GLU A 568 7.86 -10.13 1.10
N ALA A 569 7.27 -8.94 0.98
CA ALA A 569 5.94 -8.69 1.54
C ALA A 569 4.90 -9.53 0.76
N PRO A 570 4.04 -10.33 1.40
CA PRO A 570 3.32 -11.42 0.74
C PRO A 570 2.34 -10.98 -0.36
N TRP A 571 1.92 -9.71 -0.36
CA TRP A 571 1.09 -9.13 -1.42
C TRP A 571 1.84 -8.87 -2.73
N VAL A 572 3.17 -8.78 -2.70
CA VAL A 572 4.01 -8.70 -3.90
C VAL A 572 3.84 -9.94 -4.77
N ALA A 573 3.61 -11.12 -4.18
CA ALA A 573 3.26 -12.33 -4.93
C ALA A 573 1.96 -12.17 -5.74
N VAL A 574 0.96 -11.45 -5.21
CA VAL A 574 -0.31 -11.16 -5.92
C VAL A 574 -0.08 -10.17 -7.06
N TYR A 575 0.67 -9.10 -6.81
CA TYR A 575 1.03 -8.12 -7.84
C TYR A 575 1.82 -8.78 -8.99
N ALA A 576 2.85 -9.56 -8.65
CA ALA A 576 3.68 -10.30 -9.60
C ALA A 576 2.87 -11.36 -10.38
N TYR A 577 1.89 -12.00 -9.74
CA TYR A 577 1.00 -12.94 -10.42
C TYR A 577 0.08 -12.25 -11.44
N LYS A 578 -0.51 -11.10 -11.08
CA LYS A 578 -1.26 -10.27 -12.03
C LYS A 578 -0.40 -9.81 -13.21
N ALA A 579 0.84 -9.36 -12.95
CA ALA A 579 1.78 -8.97 -14.01
C ALA A 579 2.15 -10.16 -14.92
N PHE A 580 2.38 -11.35 -14.36
CA PHE A 580 2.57 -12.57 -15.15
C PHE A 580 1.35 -12.88 -16.03
N LEU A 581 0.13 -12.82 -15.51
CA LEU A 581 -1.08 -13.12 -16.29
C LEU A 581 -1.25 -12.18 -17.49
N ILE A 582 -0.89 -10.90 -17.34
CA ILE A 582 -0.84 -9.94 -18.45
C ILE A 582 0.21 -10.38 -19.49
N ALA A 583 1.43 -10.68 -19.05
CA ALA A 583 2.51 -11.12 -19.93
C ALA A 583 2.18 -12.44 -20.68
N TRP A 584 1.56 -13.40 -19.99
CA TRP A 584 1.10 -14.66 -20.55
C TRP A 584 0.02 -14.46 -21.61
N GLN A 585 -0.94 -13.57 -21.38
CA GLN A 585 -1.94 -13.21 -22.40
C GLN A 585 -1.28 -12.54 -23.62
N LEU A 586 -0.34 -11.61 -23.42
CA LEU A 586 0.44 -11.02 -24.52
C LEU A 586 1.19 -12.10 -25.33
N VAL A 587 1.84 -13.08 -24.68
CA VAL A 587 2.48 -14.22 -25.35
C VAL A 587 1.46 -15.06 -26.13
N ARG A 588 0.28 -15.37 -25.55
CA ARG A 588 -0.80 -16.09 -26.24
C ARG A 588 -1.34 -15.35 -27.47
N GLY A 589 -1.34 -14.02 -27.44
CA GLY A 589 -1.69 -13.18 -28.58
C GLY A 589 -0.59 -13.08 -29.65
N GLY A 590 0.61 -13.61 -29.40
CA GLY A 590 1.76 -13.45 -30.29
C GLY A 590 2.34 -12.03 -30.31
N ILE A 591 2.16 -11.25 -29.24
CA ILE A 591 2.74 -9.91 -29.13
C ILE A 591 4.27 -10.02 -29.00
N PRO A 592 5.06 -9.34 -29.87
CA PRO A 592 6.51 -9.47 -29.85
C PRO A 592 7.17 -8.97 -28.56
N ASN A 593 8.13 -9.75 -28.08
CA ASN A 593 8.97 -9.51 -26.90
C ASN A 593 8.23 -9.53 -25.54
N ALA A 594 6.96 -9.95 -25.49
CA ALA A 594 6.09 -9.88 -24.30
C ALA A 594 6.69 -10.48 -23.02
N MET A 595 7.53 -11.52 -23.14
CA MET A 595 8.27 -12.14 -22.04
C MET A 595 9.77 -12.33 -22.37
N LEU A 596 10.33 -11.54 -23.30
CA LEU A 596 11.74 -11.65 -23.71
C LEU A 596 12.70 -11.50 -22.52
N VAL A 597 12.36 -10.66 -21.55
CA VAL A 597 13.17 -10.43 -20.34
C VAL A 597 13.26 -11.64 -19.41
N ALA A 598 12.36 -12.61 -19.56
CA ALA A 598 12.38 -13.91 -18.89
C ALA A 598 12.98 -15.02 -19.78
N GLY A 599 13.48 -14.68 -20.98
CA GLY A 599 14.02 -15.62 -21.96
C GLY A 599 12.98 -16.45 -22.72
N ILE A 600 11.71 -16.05 -22.68
CA ILE A 600 10.60 -16.75 -23.36
C ILE A 600 10.40 -16.16 -24.75
N ALA A 601 10.22 -17.03 -25.75
CA ALA A 601 10.02 -16.64 -27.14
C ALA A 601 8.57 -16.22 -27.42
N ASP A 602 8.38 -15.44 -28.48
CA ASP A 602 7.05 -14.99 -28.90
C ASP A 602 6.16 -16.19 -29.26
N GLY A 603 4.97 -16.28 -28.67
CA GLY A 603 4.05 -17.41 -28.83
C GLY A 603 4.39 -18.67 -28.01
N ASP A 604 5.46 -18.68 -27.21
CA ASP A 604 5.84 -19.83 -26.36
C ASP A 604 5.01 -19.87 -25.05
N VAL A 605 3.73 -20.22 -25.18
CA VAL A 605 2.77 -20.28 -24.07
C VAL A 605 3.17 -21.33 -23.02
N GLU A 606 3.69 -22.48 -23.47
CA GLU A 606 4.14 -23.56 -22.58
C GLU A 606 5.43 -23.18 -21.84
N GLY A 607 6.38 -22.53 -22.52
CA GLY A 607 7.57 -21.96 -21.89
C GLY A 607 7.20 -20.90 -20.83
N ALA A 608 6.23 -20.03 -21.11
CA ALA A 608 5.71 -19.05 -20.16
C ALA A 608 5.11 -19.72 -18.91
N LEU A 609 4.26 -20.75 -19.06
CA LEU A 609 3.68 -21.50 -17.93
C LEU A 609 4.73 -22.33 -17.18
N GLY A 610 5.70 -22.93 -17.88
CA GLY A 610 6.83 -23.63 -17.28
C GLY A 610 7.71 -22.70 -16.43
N TRP A 611 8.00 -21.50 -16.94
CA TRP A 611 8.71 -20.44 -16.23
C TRP A 611 7.93 -19.97 -15.00
N ALA A 612 6.63 -19.70 -15.14
CA ALA A 612 5.78 -19.26 -14.03
C ALA A 612 5.77 -20.29 -12.89
N ARG A 613 5.54 -21.57 -13.22
CA ARG A 613 5.60 -22.69 -12.26
C ARG A 613 6.97 -22.79 -11.58
N LYS A 614 8.08 -22.51 -12.28
CA LYS A 614 9.43 -22.45 -11.68
C LYS A 614 9.59 -21.31 -10.67
N VAL A 615 9.21 -20.07 -11.02
CA VAL A 615 9.44 -18.89 -10.15
C VAL A 615 8.46 -18.80 -8.99
N PHE A 616 7.19 -19.17 -9.17
CA PHE A 616 6.21 -19.17 -8.09
C PHE A 616 6.39 -20.34 -7.11
N ARG A 617 7.02 -21.45 -7.52
CA ARG A 617 7.37 -22.56 -6.61
C ARG A 617 8.30 -22.14 -5.46
N ARG A 618 9.09 -21.09 -5.64
CA ARG A 618 9.90 -20.48 -4.56
C ARG A 618 9.06 -19.97 -3.39
N ARG A 619 7.77 -19.68 -3.61
CA ARG A 619 6.82 -19.14 -2.61
C ARG A 619 5.89 -20.21 -2.03
N GLN A 620 6.08 -21.50 -2.37
CA GLN A 620 5.21 -22.62 -1.95
C GLN A 620 5.11 -22.84 -0.42
N ARG A 621 5.99 -22.21 0.36
CA ARG A 621 5.94 -22.22 1.84
C ARG A 621 4.66 -21.56 2.37
N TRP A 622 4.21 -20.47 1.74
CA TRP A 622 3.00 -19.75 2.13
C TRP A 622 1.78 -20.34 1.41
N GLN A 623 0.61 -20.27 2.07
CA GLN A 623 -0.65 -20.74 1.45
C GLN A 623 -0.94 -19.99 0.15
N LEU A 624 -0.70 -18.68 0.11
CA LEU A 624 -0.87 -17.86 -1.09
C LEU A 624 -0.01 -18.34 -2.28
N GLY A 625 1.24 -18.73 -2.04
CA GLY A 625 2.10 -19.28 -3.09
C GLY A 625 1.60 -20.62 -3.62
N ARG A 626 1.05 -21.48 -2.75
CA ARG A 626 0.38 -22.73 -3.16
C ARG A 626 -0.87 -22.46 -3.99
N LEU A 627 -1.71 -21.49 -3.59
CA LEU A 627 -2.90 -21.09 -4.35
C LEU A 627 -2.56 -20.60 -5.76
N ILE A 628 -1.50 -19.78 -5.90
CA ILE A 628 -1.00 -19.34 -7.21
C ILE A 628 -0.57 -20.53 -8.06
N LEU A 629 0.17 -21.50 -7.49
CA LEU A 629 0.56 -22.72 -8.23
C LEU A 629 -0.65 -23.53 -8.69
N THR A 630 -1.65 -23.74 -7.84
CA THR A 630 -2.89 -24.44 -8.22
C THR A 630 -3.63 -23.74 -9.36
N CYS A 631 -3.64 -22.41 -9.39
CA CYS A 631 -4.21 -21.66 -10.51
C CYS A 631 -3.35 -21.75 -11.78
N LEU A 632 -2.02 -21.78 -11.67
CA LEU A 632 -1.10 -21.97 -12.81
C LEU A 632 -1.21 -23.37 -13.43
N ASP A 633 -1.45 -24.40 -12.62
CA ASP A 633 -1.62 -25.76 -13.13
C ASP A 633 -2.90 -25.86 -13.97
N GLY A 634 -4.01 -25.25 -13.52
CA GLY A 634 -5.27 -25.15 -14.28
C GLY A 634 -5.28 -24.15 -15.46
N LEU A 635 -4.11 -23.64 -15.89
CA LEU A 635 -3.95 -22.87 -17.13
C LEU A 635 -3.30 -23.67 -18.27
N GLY A 636 -2.78 -24.88 -17.98
CA GLY A 636 -2.11 -25.75 -18.95
C GLY A 636 -2.94 -26.97 -19.40
N ASP A 637 -4.16 -27.10 -18.88
CA ASP A 637 -5.18 -28.06 -19.32
C ASP A 637 -6.23 -27.35 -20.20
#